data_AF-A0A954L0I4-F1
#
_entry.id   AF-A0A954L0I4-F1
#
_cell.length_a   1.000
_cell.length_b   1.000
_cell.length_c   1.000
_cell.angle_alpha   90.00
_cell.angle_beta   90.00
_cell.angle_gamma   90.00
#
_symmetry.space_group_name_H-M   'P 1'
#
loop_
_entity.id
_entity.type
_entity.pdbx_description
1 polymer ?
#
loop_
_entity_poly.entity_id
_entity_poly.type
_entity_poly.pdbx_seq_one_letter_code
_entity_poly.pdbx_strand_id
1 'polypeptide(L)'
;MTESQHTGGKSLTDLNLDSICDEFEQSWKEQHPKTIESFADRQSGTSSRSRVIAALLEIELEYVLRSRTPQEDDYLRRFPEEPECVHGAFEKFRQRFPDKFAGTHPESDVETVAGPQRGGKSEFPLPHDFGDRYTLTECLGSGGMGEVYRAFDKKLHKEVALKIPKFDSEDPNQVERFIGEARAAAKVEHPGICQVYDIADVDGRLFITMQLIEGKSLEKLLNEGREFTVRQSVALIRKVAEAMSVAHQKKVIHRDIKPANIMLTPRGDAIVVDFGLALNEMQSGERLTHRGDFLGTAAYMPIEQARGDLPRIDQRTDVYSLTAVLFRLLAGKTPYQGKPVVIAAQIMHAEKHPEARPSLRTLRPDLDEQLLLVVDRGMAFQPQERYASMQEMAVGLREYQRQLVDRDKEQSGNSGNPAGIRNEAEIETLVPGRRLAVQSQRRRQRYIPAACLLPLLCLLAAVFFVRTEYGTLRIEVSDPRLQVLVDGNTISVADADRTLQLKAGPDKKLIIKSDELQFEVEKEFSLSKSDGEKRLHVVLLEDGRPELREGQFQPGMANKKSESRHYATAPASATSTGWRGWPVDAPAPANFPFDADQARAHQEAWAKYLGVMVEFENQIGMKFRLIPPGEFLMGSTPEEIVAALKAVGTNPIWRDRIRSEGPRHRVLLTQPIYFGVTEVTQSQYEKVVGNNPSHFSATGAGKEAVTEILDTGNHPVDNVSWHDAVDFCQKLSQLEHLRPPNLFSGNNIGQIEVRGYGLPTEAEWEFACRGGTTSLFWIGDDDNKLVEACWFTDNSEGRPHRVGTLRANPFGLSDMHGNVWEWVQDTWDPEYYSTFQIDTAIDPNPKSDADSSRICRGGRWANRPTQCRSSSRDAIDPRRGSADVGFRVVLLVEWPQLGNRRSDK
;
A
#
# COMPACT_ATOMS: atom_id res chain seq x y z
N MET A 1 -39.50 -3.77 -56.73
CA MET A 1 -38.96 -2.71 -57.59
C MET A 1 -38.96 -1.43 -56.75
N THR A 2 -37.88 -1.17 -56.00
CA THR A 2 -36.66 -0.38 -56.36
C THR A 2 -36.94 1.13 -56.24
N GLU A 3 -36.10 2.05 -55.72
CA GLU A 3 -34.77 2.10 -55.06
C GLU A 3 -34.51 3.59 -54.64
N SER A 4 -33.65 3.77 -53.61
CA SER A 4 -32.67 4.86 -53.25
C SER A 4 -32.93 6.41 -53.17
N GLN A 5 -32.59 6.96 -51.97
CA GLN A 5 -31.71 8.10 -51.50
C GLN A 5 -31.68 9.56 -52.06
N HIS A 6 -31.58 10.58 -51.15
CA HIS A 6 -30.46 11.58 -50.93
C HIS A 6 -30.82 12.87 -50.10
N THR A 7 -29.86 13.52 -49.39
CA THR A 7 -29.95 14.82 -48.63
C THR A 7 -28.66 15.71 -48.66
N GLY A 8 -28.76 17.07 -48.68
CA GLY A 8 -27.72 18.14 -48.36
C GLY A 8 -28.13 19.63 -48.70
N GLY A 9 -27.93 20.73 -47.88
CA GLY A 9 -26.80 21.73 -47.78
C GLY A 9 -27.15 23.19 -47.21
N LYS A 10 -26.21 24.00 -46.62
CA LYS A 10 -26.33 25.36 -45.92
C LYS A 10 -25.52 26.55 -46.62
N SER A 11 -25.66 27.86 -46.24
CA SER A 11 -25.13 29.15 -46.87
C SER A 11 -23.78 29.76 -46.35
N LEU A 12 -22.94 30.33 -47.23
CA LEU A 12 -21.45 30.45 -47.13
C LEU A 12 -20.80 31.44 -46.13
N THR A 13 -21.40 32.56 -45.68
CA THR A 13 -20.74 33.49 -44.72
C THR A 13 -21.01 33.18 -43.26
N ASP A 14 -22.24 32.77 -42.92
CA ASP A 14 -22.58 32.30 -41.57
C ASP A 14 -22.13 30.85 -41.34
N LEU A 15 -22.00 30.07 -42.42
CA LEU A 15 -21.27 28.80 -42.39
C LEU A 15 -19.80 28.97 -41.93
N ASN A 16 -19.25 30.18 -41.93
CA ASN A 16 -17.86 30.44 -41.56
C ASN A 16 -17.68 30.74 -40.05
N LEU A 17 -18.60 31.46 -39.37
CA LEU A 17 -18.43 31.75 -37.93
C LEU A 17 -18.71 30.54 -37.04
N ASP A 18 -19.76 29.77 -37.35
CA ASP A 18 -20.03 28.50 -36.66
C ASP A 18 -18.90 27.51 -36.90
N SER A 19 -18.37 27.44 -38.13
CA SER A 19 -17.18 26.62 -38.43
C SER A 19 -15.93 27.12 -37.70
N ILE A 20 -15.79 28.42 -37.44
CA ILE A 20 -14.66 28.97 -36.66
C ILE A 20 -14.84 28.66 -35.17
N CYS A 21 -16.05 28.75 -34.62
CA CYS A 21 -16.32 28.37 -33.24
C CYS A 21 -16.19 26.86 -33.05
N ASP A 22 -16.68 26.06 -34.00
CA ASP A 22 -16.50 24.62 -34.04
C ASP A 22 -15.03 24.29 -34.19
N GLU A 23 -14.26 24.90 -35.10
CA GLU A 23 -12.81 24.64 -35.23
C GLU A 23 -12.03 25.13 -34.01
N PHE A 24 -12.43 26.24 -33.39
CA PHE A 24 -11.81 26.74 -32.16
C PHE A 24 -12.10 25.79 -31.01
N GLU A 25 -13.37 25.45 -30.77
CA GLU A 25 -13.81 24.50 -29.76
C GLU A 25 -13.28 23.08 -30.04
N GLN A 26 -13.12 22.71 -31.31
CA GLN A 26 -12.47 21.49 -31.78
C GLN A 26 -10.98 21.55 -31.51
N SER A 27 -10.31 22.69 -31.72
CA SER A 27 -8.89 22.86 -31.36
C SER A 27 -8.69 22.76 -29.84
N TRP A 28 -9.68 23.21 -29.07
CA TRP A 28 -9.77 22.97 -27.64
C TRP A 28 -10.08 21.51 -27.30
N LYS A 29 -10.94 20.79 -28.06
CA LYS A 29 -11.24 19.35 -27.91
C LYS A 29 -10.05 18.46 -28.32
N GLU A 30 -9.26 18.88 -29.31
CA GLU A 30 -8.04 18.24 -29.84
C GLU A 30 -6.80 18.61 -29.03
N GLN A 31 -6.95 19.43 -27.99
CA GLN A 31 -5.88 19.85 -27.07
C GLN A 31 -4.70 20.57 -27.74
N HIS A 32 -4.95 21.12 -28.92
CA HIS A 32 -4.05 22.07 -29.57
C HIS A 32 -4.82 23.38 -29.69
N PRO A 33 -5.17 24.02 -28.55
CA PRO A 33 -6.04 25.18 -28.53
C PRO A 33 -5.34 26.29 -29.27
N LYS A 34 -5.89 26.59 -30.44
CA LYS A 34 -5.43 27.72 -31.24
C LYS A 34 -5.82 28.99 -30.49
N THR A 35 -5.09 30.07 -30.68
CA THR A 35 -5.33 31.32 -29.94
C THR A 35 -6.45 32.13 -30.60
N ILE A 36 -7.25 32.88 -29.83
CA ILE A 36 -8.33 33.73 -30.37
C ILE A 36 -7.77 34.70 -31.43
N GLU A 37 -6.58 35.23 -31.16
CA GLU A 37 -5.80 36.09 -32.05
C GLU A 37 -5.57 35.44 -33.41
N SER A 38 -5.23 34.14 -33.43
CA SER A 38 -4.94 33.42 -34.68
C SER A 38 -6.14 33.28 -35.62
N PHE A 39 -7.37 33.44 -35.13
CA PHE A 39 -8.59 33.48 -35.93
C PHE A 39 -9.04 34.91 -36.24
N ALA A 40 -8.92 35.81 -35.26
CA ALA A 40 -9.27 37.22 -35.41
C ALA A 40 -8.39 37.94 -36.45
N ASP A 41 -7.12 37.53 -36.57
CA ASP A 41 -6.14 38.10 -37.52
C ASP A 41 -6.37 37.69 -38.98
N ARG A 42 -7.27 36.74 -39.27
CA ARG A 42 -7.57 36.27 -40.63
C ARG A 42 -8.68 37.06 -41.34
N GLN A 43 -9.31 38.03 -40.68
CA GLN A 43 -10.49 38.75 -41.19
C GLN A 43 -10.16 40.19 -41.63
N SER A 44 -10.68 40.64 -42.77
CA SER A 44 -10.47 42.00 -43.31
C SER A 44 -11.60 42.98 -42.91
N GLY A 45 -11.28 43.94 -42.02
CA GLY A 45 -12.18 45.02 -41.57
C GLY A 45 -12.50 44.96 -40.07
N THR A 46 -12.47 46.12 -39.39
CA THR A 46 -12.48 46.21 -37.91
C THR A 46 -13.77 45.68 -37.27
N SER A 47 -14.93 45.91 -37.90
CA SER A 47 -16.23 45.45 -37.36
C SER A 47 -16.39 43.92 -37.39
N SER A 48 -15.75 43.23 -38.35
CA SER A 48 -15.77 41.77 -38.44
C SER A 48 -14.85 41.11 -37.41
N ARG A 49 -13.77 41.79 -37.01
CA ARG A 49 -12.79 41.29 -36.03
C ARG A 49 -13.35 41.22 -34.61
N SER A 50 -13.92 42.31 -34.09
CA SER A 50 -14.41 42.38 -32.71
C SER A 50 -15.55 41.39 -32.43
N ARG A 51 -16.37 41.07 -33.45
CA ARG A 51 -17.44 40.07 -33.33
C ARG A 51 -16.92 38.64 -33.10
N VAL A 52 -15.80 38.27 -33.71
CA VAL A 52 -15.19 36.94 -33.52
C VAL A 52 -14.59 36.82 -32.11
N ILE A 53 -13.94 37.88 -31.62
CA ILE A 53 -13.30 37.88 -30.30
C ILE A 53 -14.33 37.70 -29.17
N ALA A 54 -15.46 38.39 -29.23
CA ALA A 54 -16.50 38.28 -28.19
C ALA A 54 -17.10 36.86 -28.09
N ALA A 55 -17.40 36.21 -29.22
CA ALA A 55 -17.98 34.87 -29.24
C ALA A 55 -17.00 33.79 -28.73
N LEU A 56 -15.73 33.89 -29.15
CA LEU A 56 -14.71 32.95 -28.73
C LEU A 56 -14.27 33.17 -27.28
N LEU A 57 -14.43 34.37 -26.72
CA LEU A 57 -14.19 34.61 -25.30
C LEU A 57 -15.26 33.96 -24.41
N GLU A 58 -16.52 33.85 -24.82
CA GLU A 58 -17.51 33.13 -24.01
C GLU A 58 -17.17 31.62 -23.94
N ILE A 59 -16.73 31.04 -25.08
CA ILE A 59 -16.24 29.66 -25.15
C ILE A 59 -14.93 29.52 -24.37
N GLU A 60 -13.94 30.39 -24.63
CA GLU A 60 -12.66 30.35 -23.93
C GLU A 60 -12.85 30.61 -22.43
N LEU A 61 -13.76 31.47 -21.98
CA LEU A 61 -14.00 31.70 -20.55
C LEU A 61 -14.73 30.53 -19.90
N GLU A 62 -15.60 29.81 -20.60
CA GLU A 62 -16.16 28.56 -20.07
C GLU A 62 -15.10 27.44 -20.04
N TYR A 63 -14.31 27.31 -21.10
CA TYR A 63 -13.20 26.36 -21.17
C TYR A 63 -12.03 26.73 -20.23
N VAL A 64 -11.87 28.02 -19.93
CA VAL A 64 -10.91 28.54 -18.97
C VAL A 64 -11.50 28.47 -17.58
N LEU A 65 -12.79 28.69 -17.34
CA LEU A 65 -13.44 28.44 -16.04
C LEU A 65 -13.25 27.00 -15.60
N ARG A 66 -13.31 26.06 -16.56
CA ARG A 66 -13.01 24.64 -16.32
C ARG A 66 -11.59 24.43 -15.79
N SER A 67 -10.66 25.34 -16.08
CA SER A 67 -9.23 25.22 -15.72
C SER A 67 -8.71 26.24 -14.68
N ARG A 68 -9.28 27.44 -14.56
CA ARG A 68 -8.96 28.51 -13.59
C ARG A 68 -10.10 29.53 -13.58
N THR A 69 -10.41 30.18 -12.45
CA THR A 69 -11.34 31.33 -12.49
C THR A 69 -10.67 32.42 -13.35
N PRO A 70 -11.22 32.71 -14.55
CA PRO A 70 -10.59 33.68 -15.42
C PRO A 70 -10.59 35.03 -14.70
N GLN A 71 -9.46 35.75 -14.75
CA GLN A 71 -9.33 37.07 -14.14
C GLN A 71 -9.44 38.09 -15.25
N GLU A 72 -10.42 38.98 -15.15
CA GLU A 72 -10.70 39.96 -16.20
C GLU A 72 -9.45 40.79 -16.56
N ASP A 73 -8.62 41.11 -15.56
CA ASP A 73 -7.35 41.84 -15.74
C ASP A 73 -6.31 41.13 -16.61
N ASP A 74 -6.29 39.79 -16.68
CA ASP A 74 -5.39 39.06 -17.60
C ASP A 74 -5.85 39.27 -19.05
N TYR A 75 -7.16 39.34 -19.28
CA TYR A 75 -7.74 39.47 -20.61
C TYR A 75 -7.72 40.92 -21.10
N LEU A 76 -7.87 41.90 -20.21
CA LEU A 76 -7.68 43.32 -20.52
C LEU A 76 -6.22 43.65 -20.84
N ARG A 77 -5.25 42.93 -20.24
CA ARG A 77 -3.83 43.03 -20.62
C ARG A 77 -3.51 42.30 -21.93
N ARG A 78 -4.24 41.24 -22.27
CA ARG A 78 -4.08 40.49 -23.53
C ARG A 78 -4.77 41.18 -24.73
N PHE A 79 -5.86 41.90 -24.51
CA PHE A 79 -6.65 42.61 -25.54
C PHE A 79 -6.86 44.10 -25.18
N PRO A 80 -5.82 44.93 -25.21
CA PRO A 80 -5.90 46.33 -24.74
C PRO A 80 -6.66 47.28 -25.68
N GLU A 81 -6.86 46.92 -26.96
CA GLU A 81 -7.55 47.77 -27.94
C GLU A 81 -9.06 47.49 -28.06
N GLU A 82 -9.56 46.37 -27.50
CA GLU A 82 -10.97 45.95 -27.55
C GLU A 82 -11.61 45.70 -26.15
N PRO A 83 -11.55 46.66 -25.21
CA PRO A 83 -11.95 46.45 -23.81
C PRO A 83 -13.46 46.24 -23.60
N GLU A 84 -14.32 46.78 -24.47
CA GLU A 84 -15.78 46.64 -24.37
C GLU A 84 -16.25 45.19 -24.62
N CYS A 85 -15.53 44.44 -25.47
CA CYS A 85 -15.85 43.04 -25.76
C CYS A 85 -15.50 42.11 -24.58
N VAL A 86 -14.40 42.39 -23.87
CA VAL A 86 -13.94 41.59 -22.71
C VAL A 86 -14.90 41.75 -21.52
N HIS A 87 -15.32 42.99 -21.21
CA HIS A 87 -16.23 43.25 -20.10
C HIS A 87 -17.62 42.62 -20.29
N GLY A 88 -18.18 42.69 -21.50
CA GLY A 88 -19.49 42.10 -21.80
C GLY A 88 -19.52 40.57 -21.66
N ALA A 89 -18.44 39.87 -22.00
CA ALA A 89 -18.34 38.41 -21.83
C ALA A 89 -18.25 38.00 -20.34
N PHE A 90 -17.51 38.77 -19.54
CA PHE A 90 -17.38 38.53 -18.10
C PHE A 90 -18.65 38.89 -17.30
N GLU A 91 -19.44 39.88 -17.72
CA GLU A 91 -20.72 40.24 -17.08
C GLU A 91 -21.74 39.10 -17.17
N LYS A 92 -21.91 38.49 -18.36
CA LYS A 92 -22.77 37.32 -18.54
C LYS A 92 -22.26 36.10 -17.79
N PHE A 93 -20.94 35.90 -17.78
CA PHE A 93 -20.30 34.80 -17.06
C PHE A 93 -20.50 34.91 -15.53
N ARG A 94 -20.47 36.13 -14.96
CA ARG A 94 -20.78 36.36 -13.53
C ARG A 94 -22.26 36.19 -13.19
N GLN A 95 -23.17 36.60 -14.07
CA GLN A 95 -24.60 36.33 -13.90
C GLN A 95 -24.91 34.82 -13.98
N ARG A 96 -24.14 34.07 -14.77
CA ARG A 96 -24.23 32.60 -14.87
C ARG A 96 -23.60 31.87 -13.67
N PHE A 97 -22.60 32.48 -13.02
CA PHE A 97 -21.85 31.90 -11.88
C PHE A 97 -21.63 32.91 -10.71
N PRO A 98 -22.68 33.30 -9.95
CA PRO A 98 -22.65 34.43 -9.01
C PRO A 98 -21.88 34.19 -7.69
N ASP A 99 -21.76 32.95 -7.21
CA ASP A 99 -21.16 32.61 -5.90
C ASP A 99 -19.62 32.72 -5.85
N LYS A 100 -18.99 33.15 -6.95
CA LYS A 100 -17.53 33.18 -7.13
C LYS A 100 -16.87 34.55 -6.88
N PHE A 101 -17.56 35.61 -6.42
CA PHE A 101 -17.04 37.00 -6.47
C PHE A 101 -17.24 38.00 -5.26
N ALA A 102 -17.43 37.61 -3.98
CA ALA A 102 -17.66 38.59 -2.89
C ALA A 102 -16.52 38.78 -1.83
N GLY A 103 -15.80 39.94 -1.86
CA GLY A 103 -15.43 40.80 -0.69
C GLY A 103 -14.00 40.79 -0.04
N THR A 104 -13.34 41.96 0.10
CA THR A 104 -11.92 42.19 0.52
C THR A 104 -11.67 43.31 1.59
N HIS A 105 -10.58 43.18 2.42
CA HIS A 105 -9.79 44.16 3.29
C HIS A 105 -10.26 44.58 4.74
N PRO A 106 -9.41 45.16 5.64
CA PRO A 106 -8.01 44.90 6.10
C PRO A 106 -7.82 44.76 7.65
N GLU A 107 -6.55 44.64 8.11
CA GLU A 107 -5.95 44.11 9.37
C GLU A 107 -6.21 44.77 10.76
N SER A 108 -6.09 43.96 11.84
CA SER A 108 -5.29 44.24 13.06
C SER A 108 -5.05 42.99 13.96
N ASP A 109 -3.77 42.62 14.12
CA ASP A 109 -3.02 41.93 15.18
C ASP A 109 -3.52 40.70 16.00
N VAL A 110 -2.64 39.67 16.01
CA VAL A 110 -2.40 38.53 16.95
C VAL A 110 -2.94 37.11 16.58
N GLU A 111 -2.05 36.09 16.69
CA GLU A 111 -2.25 34.60 16.86
C GLU A 111 -2.27 33.59 15.67
N THR A 112 -2.34 32.27 15.97
CA THR A 112 -1.39 31.20 15.56
C THR A 112 -1.99 29.97 14.83
N VAL A 113 -1.25 29.45 13.84
CA VAL A 113 -1.37 28.18 13.05
C VAL A 113 -2.72 27.85 12.37
N ALA A 114 -3.06 28.68 11.40
CA ALA A 114 -3.45 28.23 10.06
C ALA A 114 -2.72 29.13 9.03
N GLY A 115 -2.15 28.56 7.96
CA GLY A 115 -1.61 29.33 6.83
C GLY A 115 -2.73 30.11 6.10
N PRO A 116 -2.43 31.23 5.41
CA PRO A 116 -3.39 32.34 5.29
C PRO A 116 -4.42 32.15 4.17
N GLN A 117 -5.71 32.17 4.53
CA GLN A 117 -6.73 33.04 3.92
C GLN A 117 -7.75 33.49 5.00
N ARG A 118 -8.04 34.78 4.98
CA ARG A 118 -8.87 35.62 5.88
C ARG A 118 -9.99 34.92 6.66
N GLY A 119 -9.88 35.02 7.99
CA GLY A 119 -10.96 35.10 9.00
C GLY A 119 -12.32 34.52 8.60
N GLY A 120 -12.42 33.19 8.54
CA GLY A 120 -13.72 32.55 8.68
C GLY A 120 -14.23 32.84 10.09
N LYS A 121 -15.43 33.43 10.22
CA LYS A 121 -16.13 33.43 11.50
C LYS A 121 -16.18 31.98 11.97
N SER A 122 -15.67 31.72 13.18
CA SER A 122 -15.90 30.46 13.87
C SER A 122 -17.38 30.10 13.74
N GLU A 123 -17.67 28.85 13.39
CA GLU A 123 -19.04 28.38 13.29
C GLU A 123 -19.80 28.57 14.62
N PHE A 124 -19.07 28.52 15.74
CA PHE A 124 -19.61 28.62 17.08
C PHE A 124 -19.32 29.99 17.72
N PRO A 125 -20.25 30.55 18.51
CA PRO A 125 -19.97 31.74 19.32
C PRO A 125 -19.08 31.36 20.51
N LEU A 126 -17.85 31.85 20.55
CA LEU A 126 -16.88 31.52 21.60
C LEU A 126 -16.98 32.46 22.82
N PRO A 127 -16.89 31.96 24.07
CA PRO A 127 -16.80 30.55 24.41
C PRO A 127 -18.13 29.82 24.18
N HIS A 128 -18.05 28.59 23.67
CA HIS A 128 -19.21 27.77 23.32
C HIS A 128 -19.20 26.47 24.12
N ASP A 129 -20.28 26.14 24.83
CA ASP A 129 -20.43 24.79 25.37
C ASP A 129 -20.76 23.82 24.24
N PHE A 130 -19.83 22.90 23.97
CA PHE A 130 -19.97 21.87 22.96
C PHE A 130 -20.32 20.55 23.65
N GLY A 131 -21.64 20.34 23.77
CA GLY A 131 -22.23 19.32 24.62
C GLY A 131 -21.89 19.51 26.11
N ASP A 132 -22.09 18.46 26.90
CA ASP A 132 -21.88 18.53 28.35
C ASP A 132 -20.40 18.49 28.77
N ARG A 133 -19.49 18.11 27.85
CA ARG A 133 -18.10 17.79 28.19
C ARG A 133 -17.11 18.90 27.84
N TYR A 134 -17.30 19.63 26.75
CA TYR A 134 -16.29 20.57 26.27
C TYR A 134 -16.80 22.01 26.28
N THR A 135 -15.91 22.94 26.54
CA THR A 135 -16.15 24.37 26.29
C THR A 135 -15.10 24.84 25.29
N LEU A 136 -15.51 25.16 24.07
CA LEU A 136 -14.66 25.74 23.04
C LEU A 136 -14.31 27.16 23.48
N THR A 137 -13.03 27.49 23.54
CA THR A 137 -12.55 28.80 24.03
C THR A 137 -11.93 29.65 22.93
N GLU A 138 -11.30 29.02 21.94
CA GLU A 138 -10.57 29.71 20.87
C GLU A 138 -10.61 28.86 19.59
N CYS A 139 -10.79 29.48 18.41
CA CYS A 139 -10.61 28.79 17.14
C CYS A 139 -9.13 28.87 16.76
N LEU A 140 -8.44 27.72 16.77
CA LEU A 140 -7.01 27.60 16.48
C LEU A 140 -6.72 27.55 14.98
N GLY A 141 -7.67 27.07 14.17
CA GLY A 141 -7.51 26.98 12.73
C GLY A 141 -8.78 26.52 12.03
N SER A 142 -8.92 26.89 10.75
CA SER A 142 -10.05 26.50 9.90
C SER A 142 -9.54 26.17 8.50
N GLY A 143 -9.92 25.02 7.94
CA GLY A 143 -9.62 24.61 6.56
C GLY A 143 -10.56 23.50 6.07
N GLY A 144 -10.24 22.90 4.93
CA GLY A 144 -11.09 21.88 4.27
C GLY A 144 -11.40 20.63 5.07
N MET A 145 -10.53 20.29 6.02
CA MET A 145 -10.71 19.12 6.87
C MET A 145 -11.49 19.44 8.17
N GLY A 146 -11.85 20.70 8.40
CA GLY A 146 -12.54 21.11 9.61
C GLY A 146 -12.03 22.40 10.26
N GLU A 147 -12.61 22.71 11.40
CA GLU A 147 -12.15 23.72 12.35
C GLU A 147 -11.52 23.03 13.55
N VAL A 148 -10.42 23.59 14.05
CA VAL A 148 -9.75 23.12 15.26
C VAL A 148 -9.91 24.17 16.33
N TYR A 149 -10.40 23.76 17.49
CA TYR A 149 -10.68 24.62 18.63
C TYR A 149 -9.79 24.28 19.82
N ARG A 150 -9.29 25.27 20.53
CA ARG A 150 -8.88 25.11 21.93
C ARG A 150 -10.16 24.87 22.71
N ALA A 151 -10.16 23.82 23.52
CA ALA A 151 -11.31 23.48 24.32
C ALA A 151 -10.89 23.04 25.72
N PHE A 152 -11.71 23.37 26.70
CA PHE A 152 -11.55 22.87 28.06
C PHE A 152 -12.42 21.62 28.23
N ASP A 153 -11.79 20.47 28.50
CA ASP A 153 -12.51 19.25 28.89
C ASP A 153 -12.95 19.37 30.35
N LYS A 154 -14.26 19.62 30.57
CA LYS A 154 -14.86 19.82 31.89
C LYS A 154 -14.78 18.57 32.78
N LYS A 155 -14.65 17.38 32.21
CA LYS A 155 -14.53 16.11 32.97
C LYS A 155 -13.09 15.84 33.39
N LEU A 156 -12.13 16.09 32.50
CA LEU A 156 -10.71 15.85 32.76
C LEU A 156 -9.98 17.08 33.35
N HIS A 157 -10.64 18.23 33.40
CA HIS A 157 -10.09 19.51 33.84
C HIS A 157 -8.75 19.86 33.15
N LYS A 158 -8.70 19.68 31.83
CA LYS A 158 -7.52 19.96 31.02
C LYS A 158 -7.88 20.62 29.70
N GLU A 159 -6.95 21.40 29.16
CA GLU A 159 -7.06 21.93 27.80
C GLU A 159 -6.73 20.84 26.77
N VAL A 160 -7.47 20.85 25.67
CA VAL A 160 -7.35 19.93 24.54
C VAL A 160 -7.59 20.69 23.23
N ALA A 161 -7.19 20.10 22.12
CA ALA A 161 -7.60 20.53 20.80
C ALA A 161 -8.78 19.68 20.32
N LEU A 162 -9.83 20.32 19.80
CA LEU A 162 -11.03 19.69 19.24
C LEU A 162 -11.10 19.98 17.74
N LYS A 163 -10.92 18.96 16.90
CA LYS A 163 -11.11 19.07 15.44
C LYS A 163 -12.56 18.68 15.11
N ILE A 164 -13.29 19.59 14.48
CA ILE A 164 -14.69 19.45 14.08
C ILE A 164 -14.74 19.58 12.55
N PRO A 165 -15.21 18.58 11.79
CA PRO A 165 -15.22 18.62 10.34
C PRO A 165 -16.26 19.62 9.81
N LYS A 166 -16.00 20.19 8.62
CA LYS A 166 -16.91 21.10 7.91
C LYS A 166 -17.87 20.41 6.92
N PHE A 167 -17.89 19.07 6.90
CA PHE A 167 -18.73 18.30 5.99
C PHE A 167 -20.02 17.86 6.65
N ASP A 168 -21.03 17.56 5.82
CA ASP A 168 -22.30 17.01 6.28
C ASP A 168 -22.10 15.57 6.80
N SER A 169 -22.52 15.32 8.05
CA SER A 169 -22.43 14.02 8.72
C SER A 169 -23.18 12.89 7.97
N GLU A 170 -23.98 13.22 6.97
CA GLU A 170 -24.72 12.27 6.13
C GLU A 170 -23.90 11.65 4.99
N ASP A 171 -22.71 12.17 4.63
CA ASP A 171 -21.83 11.53 3.63
C ASP A 171 -20.97 10.44 4.31
N PRO A 172 -21.30 9.14 4.12
CA PRO A 172 -20.61 8.07 4.83
C PRO A 172 -19.12 8.00 4.48
N ASN A 173 -18.73 8.45 3.28
CA ASN A 173 -17.33 8.47 2.85
C ASN A 173 -16.52 9.56 3.56
N GLN A 174 -17.11 10.74 3.82
CA GLN A 174 -16.42 11.81 4.57
C GLN A 174 -16.31 11.45 6.05
N VAL A 175 -17.35 10.86 6.62
CA VAL A 175 -17.36 10.34 8.00
C VAL A 175 -16.32 9.23 8.19
N GLU A 176 -16.34 8.21 7.35
CA GLU A 176 -15.40 7.07 7.44
C GLU A 176 -13.95 7.54 7.29
N ARG A 177 -13.70 8.53 6.42
CA ARG A 177 -12.39 9.19 6.32
C ARG A 177 -12.00 9.85 7.63
N PHE A 178 -12.81 10.77 8.15
CA PHE A 178 -12.50 11.48 9.38
C PHE A 178 -12.23 10.54 10.57
N ILE A 179 -13.01 9.47 10.70
CA ILE A 179 -12.79 8.42 11.70
C ILE A 179 -11.50 7.63 11.42
N GLY A 180 -11.22 7.31 10.15
CA GLY A 180 -10.03 6.58 9.72
C GLY A 180 -8.73 7.29 10.07
N GLU A 181 -8.65 8.61 9.84
CA GLU A 181 -7.51 9.47 10.19
C GLU A 181 -7.23 9.43 11.70
N ALA A 182 -8.27 9.64 12.51
CA ALA A 182 -8.15 9.63 13.95
C ALA A 182 -7.74 8.26 14.50
N ARG A 183 -8.30 7.17 13.96
CA ARG A 183 -7.91 5.79 14.34
C ARG A 183 -6.47 5.48 13.97
N ALA A 184 -5.97 6.00 12.85
CA ALA A 184 -4.58 5.82 12.43
C ALA A 184 -3.62 6.52 13.40
N ALA A 185 -3.90 7.79 13.73
CA ALA A 185 -3.10 8.56 14.67
C ALA A 185 -3.16 7.98 16.10
N ALA A 186 -4.32 7.51 16.57
CA ALA A 186 -4.51 6.94 17.90
C ALA A 186 -3.69 5.66 18.16
N LYS A 187 -3.26 4.95 17.11
CA LYS A 187 -2.39 3.76 17.25
C LYS A 187 -0.98 4.10 17.69
N VAL A 188 -0.53 5.33 17.47
CA VAL A 188 0.88 5.73 17.63
C VAL A 188 1.04 6.56 18.89
N GLU A 189 1.96 6.12 19.75
CA GLU A 189 2.33 6.84 20.97
C GLU A 189 3.80 7.23 20.83
N HIS A 190 4.08 8.52 20.67
CA HIS A 190 5.45 9.03 20.55
C HIS A 190 5.46 10.54 20.85
N PRO A 191 6.43 11.09 21.58
CA PRO A 191 6.48 12.53 21.91
C PRO A 191 6.57 13.46 20.69
N GLY A 192 7.04 12.95 19.55
CA GLY A 192 7.08 13.67 18.26
C GLY A 192 5.84 13.49 17.38
N ILE A 193 4.76 12.86 17.87
CA ILE A 193 3.49 12.67 17.15
C ILE A 193 2.34 13.15 18.05
N CYS A 194 1.42 13.91 17.49
CA CYS A 194 0.24 14.40 18.22
C CYS A 194 -0.65 13.24 18.67
N GLN A 195 -0.92 13.17 19.98
CA GLN A 195 -1.78 12.14 20.54
C GLN A 195 -3.25 12.45 20.28
N VAL A 196 -3.96 11.51 19.65
CA VAL A 196 -5.43 11.51 19.59
C VAL A 196 -5.99 10.81 20.83
N TYR A 197 -6.95 11.43 21.50
CA TYR A 197 -7.56 10.94 22.73
C TYR A 197 -8.89 10.24 22.50
N ASP A 198 -9.76 10.80 21.64
CA ASP A 198 -11.13 10.35 21.50
C ASP A 198 -11.73 10.75 20.15
N ILE A 199 -12.72 9.99 19.68
CA ILE A 199 -13.60 10.34 18.56
C ILE A 199 -15.02 10.16 19.07
N ALA A 200 -15.80 11.23 19.02
CA ALA A 200 -17.15 11.22 19.54
C ALA A 200 -18.09 12.05 18.68
N ASP A 201 -19.38 11.92 18.98
CA ASP A 201 -20.47 12.69 18.40
C ASP A 201 -21.11 13.54 19.49
N VAL A 202 -21.41 14.80 19.17
CA VAL A 202 -22.23 15.70 19.99
C VAL A 202 -23.23 16.35 19.05
N ASP A 203 -24.53 16.17 19.33
CA ASP A 203 -25.64 16.75 18.56
C ASP A 203 -25.57 16.46 17.05
N GLY A 204 -25.13 15.25 16.67
CA GLY A 204 -24.98 14.83 15.27
C GLY A 204 -23.73 15.37 14.58
N ARG A 205 -22.81 15.98 15.34
CA ARG A 205 -21.52 16.48 14.86
C ARG A 205 -20.38 15.63 15.43
N LEU A 206 -19.69 14.95 14.53
CA LEU A 206 -18.48 14.22 14.87
C LEU A 206 -17.35 15.20 15.22
N PHE A 207 -16.47 14.78 16.13
CA PHE A 207 -15.26 15.52 16.45
C PHE A 207 -14.15 14.58 16.94
N ILE A 208 -12.91 15.05 16.83
CA ILE A 208 -11.72 14.38 17.34
C ILE A 208 -11.14 15.23 18.46
N THR A 209 -10.95 14.63 19.64
CA THR A 209 -10.20 15.25 20.73
C THR A 209 -8.74 14.82 20.66
N MET A 210 -7.81 15.77 20.69
CA MET A 210 -6.37 15.51 20.60
C MET A 210 -5.55 16.40 21.54
N GLN A 211 -4.25 16.12 21.61
CA GLN A 211 -3.29 16.91 22.37
C GLN A 211 -3.25 18.36 21.86
N LEU A 212 -3.38 19.31 22.78
CA LEU A 212 -3.11 20.72 22.48
C LEU A 212 -1.59 20.94 22.42
N ILE A 213 -1.09 21.42 21.28
CA ILE A 213 0.33 21.70 21.08
C ILE A 213 0.57 23.20 21.14
N GLU A 214 1.29 23.64 22.17
CA GLU A 214 1.76 25.01 22.30
C GLU A 214 2.96 25.22 21.36
N GLY A 215 2.75 25.87 20.20
CA GLY A 215 3.80 26.05 19.19
C GLY A 215 3.32 26.69 17.88
N LYS A 216 4.25 26.86 16.92
CA LYS A 216 3.95 27.32 15.54
C LYS A 216 4.22 26.20 14.53
N SER A 217 3.42 26.08 13.47
CA SER A 217 3.80 25.20 12.34
C SER A 217 5.09 25.68 11.69
N LEU A 218 5.84 24.74 11.12
CA LEU A 218 7.02 25.03 10.33
C LEU A 218 6.67 25.91 9.13
N GLU A 219 5.50 25.71 8.51
CA GLU A 219 5.00 26.59 7.45
C GLU A 219 4.89 28.04 7.92
N LYS A 220 4.25 28.28 9.07
CA LYS A 220 4.08 29.64 9.60
C LYS A 220 5.43 30.30 9.85
N LEU A 221 6.38 29.57 10.44
CA LEU A 221 7.73 30.06 10.66
C LEU A 221 8.44 30.41 9.36
N LEU A 222 8.32 29.58 8.32
CA LEU A 222 8.90 29.85 7.00
C LEU A 222 8.26 31.07 6.33
N ASN A 223 6.94 31.23 6.46
CA ASN A 223 6.21 32.39 5.93
C ASN A 223 6.54 33.69 6.70
N GLU A 224 6.89 33.60 7.98
CA GLU A 224 7.43 34.69 8.80
C GLU A 224 8.89 35.03 8.43
N GLY A 225 9.47 34.37 7.42
CA GLY A 225 10.84 34.60 6.95
C GLY A 225 11.91 33.98 7.84
N ARG A 226 11.55 33.02 8.70
CA ARG A 226 12.53 32.35 9.54
C ARG A 226 13.44 31.46 8.71
N GLU A 227 14.74 31.72 8.80
CA GLU A 227 15.77 30.88 8.23
C GLU A 227 16.21 29.78 9.21
N PHE A 228 16.59 28.62 8.67
CA PHE A 228 17.14 27.51 9.43
C PHE A 228 18.55 27.22 8.93
N THR A 229 19.51 27.13 9.84
CA THR A 229 20.87 26.71 9.47
C THR A 229 20.88 25.26 9.02
N VAL A 230 21.89 24.83 8.25
CA VAL A 230 22.04 23.42 7.84
C VAL A 230 21.93 22.48 9.04
N ARG A 231 22.58 22.83 10.16
CA ARG A 231 22.55 22.07 11.42
C ARG A 231 21.13 21.98 12.00
N GLN A 232 20.39 23.09 12.01
CA GLN A 232 19.01 23.11 12.49
C GLN A 232 18.06 22.30 11.59
N SER A 233 18.21 22.44 10.27
CA SER A 233 17.40 21.73 9.28
C SER A 233 17.59 20.21 9.38
N VAL A 234 18.84 19.74 9.46
CA VAL A 234 19.15 18.31 9.62
C VAL A 234 18.62 17.78 10.95
N ALA A 235 18.83 18.51 12.06
CA ALA A 235 18.37 18.07 13.37
C ALA A 235 16.84 17.98 13.45
N LEU A 236 16.13 18.96 12.88
CA LEU A 236 14.68 18.97 12.79
C LEU A 236 14.16 17.76 12.00
N ILE A 237 14.68 17.57 10.78
CA ILE A 237 14.22 16.49 9.88
C ILE A 237 14.55 15.11 10.44
N ARG A 238 15.69 14.95 11.11
CA ARG A 238 16.04 13.72 11.83
C ARG A 238 15.01 13.39 12.92
N LYS A 239 14.61 14.37 13.75
CA LYS A 239 13.59 14.17 14.80
C LYS A 239 12.24 13.75 14.20
N VAL A 240 11.83 14.36 13.09
CA VAL A 240 10.58 13.99 12.39
C VAL A 240 10.68 12.59 11.78
N ALA A 241 11.82 12.22 11.19
CA ALA A 241 12.04 10.88 10.66
C ALA A 241 12.00 9.81 11.77
N GLU A 242 12.59 10.07 12.94
CA GLU A 242 12.51 9.18 14.10
C GLU A 242 11.09 9.01 14.61
N ALA A 243 10.31 10.08 14.67
CA ALA A 243 8.90 10.01 15.04
C ALA A 243 8.10 9.19 14.02
N MET A 244 8.28 9.47 12.73
CA MET A 244 7.57 8.77 11.65
C MET A 244 7.98 7.30 11.51
N SER A 245 9.20 6.92 11.89
CA SER A 245 9.60 5.50 11.90
C SER A 245 8.75 4.68 12.86
N VAL A 246 8.34 5.25 14.00
CA VAL A 246 7.42 4.60 14.96
C VAL A 246 6.03 4.44 14.35
N ALA A 247 5.53 5.44 13.62
CA ALA A 247 4.26 5.32 12.88
C ALA A 247 4.32 4.22 11.82
N HIS A 248 5.40 4.17 11.03
CA HIS A 248 5.62 3.16 9.99
C HIS A 248 5.75 1.74 10.54
N GLN A 249 6.39 1.55 11.69
CA GLN A 249 6.44 0.26 12.39
C GLN A 249 5.02 -0.25 12.76
N LYS A 250 4.12 0.68 13.09
CA LYS A 250 2.69 0.40 13.34
C LYS A 250 1.84 0.37 12.06
N LYS A 251 2.49 0.35 10.89
CA LYS A 251 1.87 0.33 9.55
C LYS A 251 0.96 1.54 9.29
N VAL A 252 1.28 2.68 9.90
CA VAL A 252 0.59 3.96 9.69
C VAL A 252 1.46 4.85 8.80
N ILE A 253 1.00 5.15 7.59
CA ILE A 253 1.64 6.05 6.63
C ILE A 253 0.92 7.40 6.69
N HIS A 254 1.65 8.50 6.75
CA HIS A 254 1.08 9.84 6.91
C HIS A 254 0.48 10.40 5.62
N ARG A 255 1.13 10.20 4.46
CA ARG A 255 0.65 10.55 3.12
C ARG A 255 0.45 12.05 2.85
N ASP A 256 0.79 12.92 3.80
CA ASP A 256 0.63 14.38 3.67
C ASP A 256 1.68 15.11 4.52
N ILE A 257 2.93 14.63 4.52
CA ILE A 257 4.01 15.31 5.25
C ILE A 257 4.33 16.62 4.54
N LYS A 258 4.13 17.74 5.26
CA LYS A 258 4.42 19.11 4.79
C LYS A 258 4.68 20.02 5.99
N PRO A 259 5.26 21.23 5.79
CA PRO A 259 5.56 22.12 6.91
C PRO A 259 4.34 22.56 7.73
N ALA A 260 3.13 22.54 7.15
CA ALA A 260 1.91 22.85 7.90
C ALA A 260 1.59 21.78 8.96
N ASN A 261 1.97 20.52 8.69
CA ASN A 261 1.71 19.36 9.54
C ASN A 261 2.88 19.04 10.51
N ILE A 262 3.84 19.96 10.64
CA ILE A 262 4.96 19.85 11.58
C ILE A 262 4.94 21.07 12.50
N MET A 263 4.55 20.87 13.76
CA MET A 263 4.54 21.92 14.78
C MET A 263 5.88 21.98 15.52
N LEU A 264 6.34 23.20 15.77
CA LEU A 264 7.51 23.50 16.60
C LEU A 264 7.09 24.15 17.90
N THR A 265 7.38 23.48 19.01
CA THR A 265 7.13 24.03 20.35
C THR A 265 8.16 25.14 20.66
N PRO A 266 7.89 26.03 21.63
CA PRO A 266 8.88 26.99 22.12
C PRO A 266 10.19 26.36 22.59
N ARG A 267 10.14 25.08 23.01
CA ARG A 267 11.31 24.29 23.41
C ARG A 267 12.09 23.72 22.24
N GLY A 268 11.56 23.81 21.02
CA GLY A 268 12.21 23.29 19.82
C GLY A 268 11.91 21.82 19.50
N ASP A 269 10.84 21.27 20.10
CA ASP A 269 10.38 19.93 19.76
C ASP A 269 9.56 19.98 18.47
N ALA A 270 9.82 19.04 17.56
CA ALA A 270 9.04 18.85 16.35
C ALA A 270 7.95 17.81 16.60
N ILE A 271 6.69 18.20 16.41
CA ILE A 271 5.52 17.34 16.62
C ILE A 271 4.74 17.26 15.32
N VAL A 272 4.55 16.04 14.83
CA VAL A 272 3.78 15.76 13.61
C VAL A 272 2.29 15.70 13.95
N VAL A 273 1.46 16.39 13.17
CA VAL A 273 0.00 16.48 13.31
C VAL A 273 -0.72 16.03 12.04
N ASP A 274 -2.02 15.73 12.12
CA ASP A 274 -2.93 15.49 10.99
C ASP A 274 -2.47 14.42 9.97
N PHE A 275 -2.73 13.14 10.27
CA PHE A 275 -2.46 12.02 9.36
C PHE A 275 -3.42 12.06 8.16
N GLY A 276 -3.00 12.74 7.09
CA GLY A 276 -3.84 12.99 5.92
C GLY A 276 -4.34 11.73 5.19
N LEU A 277 -5.64 11.73 4.84
CA LEU A 277 -6.27 10.79 3.92
C LEU A 277 -6.32 11.29 2.47
N ALA A 278 -5.24 11.90 1.99
CA ALA A 278 -5.16 12.54 0.67
C ALA A 278 -5.31 11.58 -0.54
N LEU A 279 -5.74 10.33 -0.34
CA LEU A 279 -5.80 9.31 -1.38
C LEU A 279 -7.20 9.01 -1.92
N ASN A 280 -8.25 9.24 -1.15
CA ASN A 280 -9.61 9.03 -1.65
C ASN A 280 -10.17 10.22 -2.43
N GLU A 281 -9.47 11.37 -2.45
CA GLU A 281 -9.89 12.56 -3.20
C GLU A 281 -9.36 12.57 -4.65
N MET A 282 -8.39 11.70 -4.97
CA MET A 282 -7.82 11.58 -6.33
C MET A 282 -8.53 10.55 -7.22
N GLN A 283 -9.46 9.75 -6.69
CA GLN A 283 -10.21 8.74 -7.46
C GLN A 283 -11.31 9.34 -8.35
N SER A 284 -11.76 10.56 -8.07
CA SER A 284 -12.57 11.35 -8.99
C SER A 284 -11.64 12.29 -9.75
N GLY A 285 -11.24 11.94 -10.97
CA GLY A 285 -10.38 12.77 -11.83
C GLY A 285 -10.86 14.21 -12.08
N GLU A 286 -12.03 14.60 -11.54
CA GLU A 286 -12.60 15.95 -11.56
C GLU A 286 -12.36 16.79 -10.29
N ARG A 287 -11.76 16.25 -9.22
CA ARG A 287 -11.74 16.94 -7.90
C ARG A 287 -10.44 17.62 -7.48
N LEU A 288 -9.36 17.52 -8.25
CA LEU A 288 -8.13 18.31 -7.99
C LEU A 288 -8.35 19.84 -8.17
N THR A 289 -9.45 20.26 -8.80
CA THR A 289 -9.73 21.67 -9.16
C THR A 289 -10.84 22.35 -8.35
N HIS A 290 -11.60 21.62 -7.51
CA HIS A 290 -12.87 22.12 -6.95
C HIS A 290 -12.95 22.34 -5.42
N ARG A 291 -11.92 22.01 -4.63
CA ARG A 291 -11.86 22.43 -3.21
C ARG A 291 -10.61 23.29 -2.98
N GLY A 292 -10.80 24.47 -2.38
CA GLY A 292 -9.75 25.46 -2.08
C GLY A 292 -8.69 24.98 -1.09
N ASP A 293 -8.79 23.75 -0.61
CA ASP A 293 -7.97 23.18 0.46
C ASP A 293 -6.71 22.47 -0.06
N PHE A 294 -6.58 22.32 -1.39
CA PHE A 294 -5.36 21.81 -2.05
C PHE A 294 -4.27 22.88 -2.28
N LEU A 295 -4.51 24.12 -1.86
CA LEU A 295 -3.56 25.24 -1.98
C LEU A 295 -2.36 25.09 -1.03
N GLY A 296 -1.44 24.15 -1.31
CA GLY A 296 -0.15 24.08 -0.64
C GLY A 296 0.52 22.70 -0.60
N THR A 297 -0.26 21.62 -0.78
CA THR A 297 0.21 20.23 -0.57
C THR A 297 1.10 19.70 -1.71
N ALA A 298 0.81 20.05 -2.96
CA ALA A 298 1.47 19.43 -4.12
C ALA A 298 3.00 19.63 -4.18
N ALA A 299 3.53 20.69 -3.54
CA ALA A 299 4.96 21.02 -3.59
C ALA A 299 5.88 20.00 -2.88
N TYR A 300 5.32 19.14 -2.03
CA TYR A 300 6.04 18.08 -1.29
C TYR A 300 5.63 16.68 -1.75
N MET A 301 4.82 16.59 -2.79
CA MET A 301 4.20 15.36 -3.26
C MET A 301 5.19 14.58 -4.14
N PRO A 302 5.47 13.29 -3.86
CA PRO A 302 6.19 12.42 -4.78
C PRO A 302 5.34 12.06 -6.01
N ILE A 303 6.00 11.51 -7.03
CA ILE A 303 5.35 11.19 -8.30
C ILE A 303 4.22 10.16 -8.18
N GLU A 304 4.35 9.16 -7.30
CA GLU A 304 3.28 8.18 -7.08
C GLU A 304 1.99 8.84 -6.56
N GLN A 305 2.11 9.88 -5.74
CA GLN A 305 0.95 10.65 -5.30
C GLN A 305 0.48 11.60 -6.40
N ALA A 306 1.38 12.25 -7.15
CA ALA A 306 1.00 13.13 -8.26
C ALA A 306 0.23 12.39 -9.38
N ARG A 307 0.45 11.08 -9.51
CA ARG A 307 -0.24 10.19 -10.45
C ARG A 307 -1.52 9.56 -9.90
N GLY A 308 -1.77 9.66 -8.60
CA GLY A 308 -2.80 8.84 -7.94
C GLY A 308 -2.50 7.34 -8.02
N ASP A 309 -1.21 6.96 -8.09
CA ASP A 309 -0.72 5.58 -8.16
C ASP A 309 -0.73 4.96 -6.75
N LEU A 310 -1.94 4.69 -6.26
CA LEU A 310 -2.23 4.18 -4.93
C LEU A 310 -1.38 2.95 -4.54
N PRO A 311 -1.10 2.00 -5.45
CA PRO A 311 -0.22 0.87 -5.16
C PRO A 311 1.23 1.24 -4.85
N ARG A 312 1.74 2.33 -5.41
CA ARG A 312 3.14 2.73 -5.17
C ARG A 312 3.33 3.51 -3.89
N ILE A 313 2.24 3.75 -3.14
CA ILE A 313 2.28 4.52 -1.90
C ILE A 313 2.53 3.62 -0.72
N ASP A 314 3.77 3.69 -0.23
CA ASP A 314 4.19 3.07 1.01
C ASP A 314 4.94 4.07 1.90
N GLN A 315 5.64 3.59 2.92
CA GLN A 315 6.43 4.44 3.83
C GLN A 315 7.48 5.32 3.10
N ARG A 316 7.90 4.96 1.89
CA ARG A 316 8.87 5.69 1.06
C ARG A 316 8.25 6.92 0.39
N THR A 317 6.91 7.01 0.34
CA THR A 317 6.19 8.25 0.00
C THR A 317 6.44 9.32 1.05
N ASP A 318 6.29 8.97 2.34
CA ASP A 318 6.58 9.89 3.44
C ASP A 318 8.07 10.29 3.47
N VAL A 319 8.98 9.36 3.12
CA VAL A 319 10.42 9.66 2.99
C VAL A 319 10.67 10.76 1.97
N TYR A 320 10.04 10.68 0.79
CA TYR A 320 10.17 11.72 -0.22
C TYR A 320 9.63 13.05 0.30
N SER A 321 8.41 13.06 0.84
CA SER A 321 7.77 14.29 1.31
C SER A 321 8.57 14.97 2.41
N LEU A 322 9.12 14.20 3.36
CA LEU A 322 10.00 14.74 4.39
C LEU A 322 11.33 15.26 3.80
N THR A 323 11.89 14.58 2.79
CA THR A 323 13.09 15.07 2.08
C THR A 323 12.80 16.34 1.29
N ALA A 324 11.60 16.49 0.71
CA ALA A 324 11.18 17.74 0.06
C ALA A 324 11.03 18.90 1.07
N VAL A 325 10.64 18.61 2.32
CA VAL A 325 10.70 19.60 3.41
C VAL A 325 12.15 19.99 3.71
N LEU A 326 13.07 19.02 3.81
CA LEU A 326 14.50 19.30 3.98
C LEU A 326 15.05 20.17 2.83
N PHE A 327 14.69 19.85 1.59
CA PHE A 327 15.04 20.66 0.43
C PHE A 327 14.58 22.11 0.60
N ARG A 328 13.32 22.35 1.01
CA ARG A 328 12.82 23.71 1.23
C ARG A 328 13.60 24.45 2.31
N LEU A 329 13.95 23.77 3.40
CA LEU A 329 14.73 24.37 4.49
C LEU A 329 16.14 24.77 4.04
N LEU A 330 16.75 24.01 3.15
CA LEU A 330 18.11 24.27 2.65
C LEU A 330 18.13 25.26 1.48
N ALA A 331 17.17 25.18 0.55
CA ALA A 331 17.11 26.02 -0.64
C ALA A 331 16.36 27.34 -0.45
N GLY A 332 15.60 27.47 0.66
CA GLY A 332 14.69 28.61 0.91
C GLY A 332 13.42 28.60 0.05
N LYS A 333 13.30 27.66 -0.90
CA LYS A 333 12.16 27.52 -1.82
C LYS A 333 11.81 26.04 -2.02
N THR A 334 10.57 25.75 -2.39
CA THR A 334 10.12 24.39 -2.69
C THR A 334 10.82 23.81 -3.93
N PRO A 335 10.93 22.48 -4.05
CA PRO A 335 11.52 21.83 -5.22
C PRO A 335 10.82 22.23 -6.53
N TYR A 336 9.49 22.24 -6.51
CA TYR A 336 8.64 22.64 -7.62
C TYR A 336 7.80 23.86 -7.24
N GLN A 337 7.47 24.72 -8.21
CA GLN A 337 6.75 25.98 -7.99
C GLN A 337 5.57 26.14 -8.93
N GLY A 338 4.50 26.77 -8.45
CA GLY A 338 3.30 27.05 -9.21
C GLY A 338 2.04 26.57 -8.51
N LYS A 339 0.90 26.61 -9.22
CA LYS A 339 -0.35 26.02 -8.74
C LYS A 339 -0.23 24.49 -8.67
N PRO A 340 -1.05 23.78 -7.87
CA PRO A 340 -0.97 22.32 -7.71
C PRO A 340 -0.89 21.53 -9.02
N VAL A 341 -1.72 21.86 -10.01
CA VAL A 341 -1.69 21.23 -11.33
C VAL A 341 -0.38 21.46 -12.09
N VAL A 342 0.22 22.65 -11.96
CA VAL A 342 1.52 22.98 -12.56
C VAL A 342 2.64 22.20 -11.90
N ILE A 343 2.59 22.06 -10.57
CA ILE A 343 3.55 21.26 -9.82
C ILE A 343 3.45 19.78 -10.23
N ALA A 344 2.24 19.21 -10.30
CA ALA A 344 2.04 17.83 -10.76
C ALA A 344 2.60 17.63 -12.19
N ALA A 345 2.36 18.58 -13.10
CA ALA A 345 2.93 18.56 -14.44
C ALA A 345 4.48 18.64 -14.44
N GLN A 346 5.07 19.48 -13.59
CA GLN A 346 6.53 19.56 -13.44
C GLN A 346 7.13 18.25 -12.91
N ILE A 347 6.48 17.62 -11.93
CA ILE A 347 6.89 16.31 -11.40
C ILE A 347 6.83 15.24 -12.52
N MET A 348 5.72 15.16 -13.26
CA MET A 348 5.59 14.23 -14.39
C MET A 348 6.59 14.50 -15.52
N HIS A 349 6.92 15.76 -15.78
CA HIS A 349 7.93 16.13 -16.78
C HIS A 349 9.34 15.70 -16.34
N ALA A 350 9.71 15.96 -15.08
CA ALA A 350 11.02 15.64 -14.52
C ALA A 350 11.32 14.13 -14.37
N GLU A 351 10.29 13.28 -14.49
CA GLU A 351 10.47 11.83 -14.61
C GLU A 351 11.01 11.43 -15.99
N LYS A 352 10.43 12.00 -17.06
CA LYS A 352 10.83 11.75 -18.45
C LYS A 352 12.13 12.47 -18.83
N HIS A 353 12.42 13.55 -18.11
CA HIS A 353 13.55 14.45 -18.33
C HIS A 353 14.35 14.62 -17.03
N PRO A 354 15.28 13.70 -16.71
CA PRO A 354 16.07 13.77 -15.47
C PRO A 354 16.82 15.09 -15.26
N GLU A 355 17.15 15.81 -16.34
CA GLU A 355 17.75 17.14 -16.34
C GLU A 355 16.82 18.24 -15.81
N ALA A 356 15.50 18.03 -15.86
CA ALA A 356 14.49 18.96 -15.34
C ALA A 356 14.25 18.77 -13.83
N ARG A 357 14.97 17.85 -13.17
CA ARG A 357 14.86 17.61 -11.74
C ARG A 357 15.45 18.78 -10.94
N PRO A 358 14.76 19.28 -9.90
CA PRO A 358 15.31 20.29 -9.01
C PRO A 358 16.58 19.78 -8.33
N SER A 359 17.73 20.34 -8.71
CA SER A 359 19.03 19.95 -8.15
C SER A 359 19.43 20.92 -7.04
N LEU A 360 19.50 20.41 -5.81
CA LEU A 360 19.97 21.21 -4.68
C LEU A 360 21.43 21.64 -4.88
N ARG A 361 22.24 20.79 -5.52
CA ARG A 361 23.64 21.08 -5.90
C ARG A 361 23.76 22.36 -6.73
N THR A 362 22.83 22.61 -7.65
CA THR A 362 22.83 23.82 -8.48
C THR A 362 22.41 25.06 -7.67
N LEU A 363 21.50 24.90 -6.72
CA LEU A 363 20.98 26.02 -5.92
C LEU A 363 21.89 26.39 -4.74
N ARG A 364 22.60 25.41 -4.20
CA ARG A 364 23.42 25.51 -2.99
C ARG A 364 24.73 24.73 -3.17
N PRO A 365 25.63 25.19 -4.05
CA PRO A 365 26.92 24.53 -4.31
C PRO A 365 27.88 24.59 -3.11
N ASP A 366 27.54 25.37 -2.09
CA ASP A 366 28.27 25.49 -0.82
C ASP A 366 27.98 24.36 0.18
N LEU A 367 26.98 23.51 -0.09
CA LEU A 367 26.64 22.38 0.78
C LEU A 367 27.61 21.20 0.59
N ASP A 368 27.81 20.46 1.69
CA ASP A 368 28.63 19.25 1.68
C ASP A 368 28.03 18.14 0.80
N GLU A 369 28.91 17.40 0.11
CA GLU A 369 28.55 16.34 -0.82
C GLU A 369 27.66 15.27 -0.19
N GLN A 370 27.89 14.90 1.07
CA GLN A 370 27.07 13.88 1.73
C GLN A 370 25.63 14.36 1.95
N LEU A 371 25.44 15.65 2.26
CA LEU A 371 24.09 16.20 2.43
C LEU A 371 23.34 16.27 1.09
N LEU A 372 24.07 16.57 0.00
CA LEU A 372 23.50 16.52 -1.35
C LEU A 372 23.05 15.11 -1.69
N LEU A 373 23.88 14.09 -1.42
CA LEU A 373 23.52 12.68 -1.62
C LEU A 373 22.31 12.25 -0.79
N VAL A 374 22.17 12.74 0.44
CA VAL A 374 20.99 12.46 1.28
C VAL A 374 19.71 13.01 0.63
N VAL A 375 19.76 14.24 0.13
CA VAL A 375 18.62 14.87 -0.54
C VAL A 375 18.31 14.20 -1.87
N ASP A 376 19.32 13.94 -2.69
CA ASP A 376 19.17 13.27 -4.00
C ASP A 376 18.59 11.87 -3.84
N ARG A 377 19.07 11.09 -2.86
CA ARG A 377 18.53 9.76 -2.55
C ARG A 377 17.10 9.84 -2.04
N GLY A 378 16.82 10.68 -1.04
CA GLY A 378 15.48 10.79 -0.46
C GLY A 378 14.42 11.28 -1.46
N MET A 379 14.81 12.10 -2.44
CA MET A 379 13.95 12.61 -3.51
C MET A 379 14.02 11.83 -4.83
N ALA A 380 14.60 10.62 -4.85
CA ALA A 380 14.64 9.80 -6.05
C ALA A 380 13.22 9.52 -6.58
N PHE A 381 13.03 9.52 -7.90
CA PHE A 381 11.71 9.31 -8.51
C PHE A 381 11.15 7.92 -8.18
N GLN A 382 12.00 6.90 -8.34
CA GLN A 382 11.64 5.52 -8.05
C GLN A 382 11.70 5.28 -6.53
N PRO A 383 10.61 4.83 -5.87
CA PRO A 383 10.62 4.57 -4.43
C PRO A 383 11.74 3.64 -3.98
N GLN A 384 12.10 2.63 -4.78
CA GLN A 384 13.19 1.69 -4.49
C GLN A 384 14.59 2.31 -4.47
N GLU A 385 14.78 3.48 -5.08
CA GLU A 385 16.04 4.22 -5.05
C GLU A 385 16.14 5.14 -3.83
N ARG A 386 15.02 5.36 -3.11
CA ARG A 386 14.98 6.16 -1.88
C ARG A 386 15.55 5.39 -0.70
N TYR A 387 15.58 6.04 0.47
CA TYR A 387 15.70 5.31 1.72
C TYR A 387 14.54 4.32 1.84
N ALA A 388 14.85 3.08 2.21
CA ALA A 388 13.87 2.02 2.36
C ALA A 388 12.90 2.31 3.51
N SER A 389 13.30 3.13 4.49
CA SER A 389 12.48 3.52 5.64
C SER A 389 12.89 4.88 6.22
N MET A 390 11.99 5.48 7.01
CA MET A 390 12.32 6.66 7.84
C MET A 390 13.47 6.39 8.83
N GLN A 391 13.59 5.16 9.32
CA GLN A 391 14.69 4.78 10.21
C GLN A 391 16.04 4.87 9.50
N GLU A 392 16.13 4.39 8.25
CA GLU A 392 17.35 4.47 7.47
C GLU A 392 17.74 5.94 7.18
N MET A 393 16.75 6.77 6.82
CA MET A 393 16.96 8.21 6.64
C MET A 393 17.45 8.89 7.94
N ALA A 394 16.85 8.55 9.08
CA ALA A 394 17.25 9.08 10.38
C ALA A 394 18.69 8.70 10.76
N VAL A 395 19.11 7.47 10.46
CA VAL A 395 20.50 7.01 10.66
C VAL A 395 21.46 7.83 9.80
N GLY A 396 21.18 7.97 8.50
CA GLY A 396 22.03 8.76 7.60
C GLY A 396 22.16 10.23 8.04
N LEU A 397 21.07 10.87 8.47
CA LEU A 397 21.09 12.24 9.00
C LEU A 397 21.86 12.34 10.33
N ARG A 398 21.80 11.31 11.18
CA ARG A 398 22.54 11.27 12.44
C ARG A 398 24.04 11.16 12.22
N GLU A 399 24.46 10.32 11.28
CA GLU A 399 25.87 10.20 10.89
C GLU A 399 26.41 11.51 10.33
N TYR A 400 25.66 12.17 9.44
CA TYR A 400 26.02 13.49 8.92
C TYR A 400 26.12 14.53 10.05
N GLN A 401 25.16 14.55 10.99
CA GLN A 401 25.18 15.46 12.13
C GLN A 401 26.42 15.26 13.02
N ARG A 402 26.86 14.00 13.22
CA ARG A 402 28.10 13.69 13.96
C ARG A 402 29.33 14.24 13.25
N GLN A 403 29.44 14.03 11.94
CA GLN A 403 30.55 14.56 11.14
C GLN A 403 30.62 16.09 11.16
N LEU A 404 29.47 16.77 11.16
CA LEU A 404 29.42 18.24 11.34
C LEU A 404 29.95 18.69 12.70
N VAL A 405 29.86 17.88 13.75
CA VAL A 405 30.42 18.22 15.07
C VAL A 405 31.93 17.97 15.09
N ASP A 406 32.39 16.88 14.48
CA ASP A 406 33.81 16.53 14.45
C ASP A 406 34.62 17.54 13.59
N ARG A 407 34.08 17.98 12.44
CA ARG A 407 34.69 19.05 11.62
C ARG A 407 34.76 20.39 12.35
N ASP A 408 33.74 20.77 13.10
CA ASP A 408 33.75 22.00 13.89
C ASP A 408 34.80 21.94 15.01
N LYS A 409 35.03 20.77 15.61
CA LYS A 409 36.09 20.54 16.60
C LYS A 409 37.49 20.60 15.98
N GLU A 410 37.68 20.02 14.79
CA GLU A 410 38.95 20.06 14.07
C GLU A 410 39.30 21.47 13.58
N GLN A 411 38.32 22.23 13.07
CA GLN A 411 38.51 23.62 12.67
C GLN A 411 38.74 24.55 13.87
N SER A 412 38.08 24.30 15.01
CA SER A 412 38.31 25.06 16.25
C SER A 412 39.62 24.71 16.96
N GLY A 413 40.14 23.48 16.75
CA GLY A 413 41.43 23.03 17.30
C GLY A 413 42.66 23.65 16.63
N ASN A 414 42.50 24.28 15.46
CA ASN A 414 43.61 24.84 14.68
C ASN A 414 43.72 26.38 14.75
N SER A 415 42.84 27.04 15.51
CA SER A 415 42.97 28.47 15.86
C SER A 415 43.29 28.60 17.34
N GLY A 416 44.55 28.91 17.67
CA GLY A 416 44.97 29.20 19.03
C GLY A 416 44.28 30.45 19.58
N ASN A 417 43.12 30.29 20.21
CA ASN A 417 42.61 31.23 21.21
C ASN A 417 41.58 30.52 22.12
N PRO A 418 41.83 30.39 23.45
CA PRO A 418 40.95 29.65 24.34
C PRO A 418 39.84 30.58 24.87
N ALA A 419 38.75 30.70 24.14
CA ALA A 419 37.54 31.34 24.66
C ALA A 419 36.27 30.71 24.05
N GLY A 420 35.63 29.82 24.81
CA GLY A 420 34.24 29.44 24.56
C GLY A 420 33.94 27.96 24.42
N ILE A 421 34.43 27.10 25.32
CA ILE A 421 33.73 25.83 25.56
C ILE A 421 32.41 26.18 26.26
N ARG A 422 31.30 26.16 25.52
CA ARG A 422 29.94 26.18 26.06
C ARG A 422 29.08 25.11 25.37
N ASN A 423 29.00 23.99 26.09
CA ASN A 423 27.94 22.99 26.25
C ASN A 423 26.94 22.66 25.12
N GLU A 424 26.76 21.35 24.96
CA GLU A 424 25.67 20.58 24.30
C GLU A 424 24.23 21.02 24.62
N ALA A 425 24.01 22.02 25.48
CA ALA A 425 22.70 22.52 25.87
C ALA A 425 22.10 23.55 24.90
N GLU A 426 22.85 24.07 23.91
CA GLU A 426 22.31 24.93 22.85
C GLU A 426 21.73 24.14 21.65
N ILE A 427 21.84 22.81 21.65
CA ILE A 427 21.36 21.94 20.57
C ILE A 427 19.82 21.76 20.60
N GLU A 428 19.15 22.18 21.67
CA GLU A 428 17.69 21.99 21.83
C GLU A 428 16.81 23.18 21.42
N THR A 429 17.29 24.42 21.36
CA THR A 429 16.40 25.58 21.18
C THR A 429 16.17 25.96 19.72
N LEU A 430 15.20 25.29 19.08
CA LEU A 430 14.68 25.65 17.75
C LEU A 430 13.67 26.82 17.78
N VAL A 431 13.77 27.82 18.66
CA VAL A 431 13.04 29.11 18.55
C VAL A 431 13.87 30.26 19.18
N PRO A 432 14.12 31.38 18.49
CA PRO A 432 14.68 32.57 19.12
C PRO A 432 13.55 33.43 19.73
N GLY A 433 13.51 33.56 21.06
CA GLY A 433 12.53 34.39 21.77
C GLY A 433 13.05 34.86 23.13
N ARG A 434 12.91 36.16 23.38
CA ARG A 434 13.41 36.93 24.55
C ARG A 434 13.27 36.22 25.90
N ARG A 435 14.35 36.25 26.69
CA ARG A 435 14.32 35.96 28.13
C ARG A 435 13.42 36.98 28.84
N LEU A 436 12.23 36.56 29.24
CA LEU A 436 11.53 37.17 30.37
C LEU A 436 11.96 36.43 31.64
N ALA A 437 12.61 37.16 32.53
CA ALA A 437 13.09 36.66 33.80
C ALA A 437 11.91 36.37 34.73
N VAL A 438 11.61 35.09 34.96
CA VAL A 438 10.78 34.65 36.09
C VAL A 438 11.73 34.22 37.20
N GLN A 439 11.83 35.06 38.24
CA GLN A 439 12.54 34.72 39.47
C GLN A 439 11.74 33.65 40.23
N SER A 440 12.10 32.37 40.07
CA SER A 440 11.57 31.32 40.93
C SER A 440 12.39 31.25 42.23
N GLN A 441 11.78 31.74 43.31
CA GLN A 441 12.28 31.67 44.67
C GLN A 441 12.63 30.23 45.07
N ARG A 442 13.82 30.07 45.64
CA ARG A 442 14.28 28.86 46.33
C ARG A 442 13.32 28.47 47.44
N ARG A 443 12.70 27.29 47.35
CA ARG A 443 12.24 26.55 48.53
C ARG A 443 12.72 25.10 48.47
N ARG A 444 13.61 24.79 49.42
CA ARG A 444 14.06 23.44 49.77
C ARG A 444 12.84 22.58 50.13
N GLN A 445 12.72 21.40 49.55
CA GLN A 445 12.06 20.29 50.24
C GLN A 445 12.70 18.94 49.89
N ARG A 446 12.92 18.20 50.96
CA ARG A 446 13.75 17.01 51.15
C ARG A 446 13.30 15.79 50.34
N TYR A 447 14.30 15.01 49.91
CA TYR A 447 14.17 13.60 49.57
C TYR A 447 13.72 12.76 50.77
N ILE A 448 12.74 11.88 50.56
CA ILE A 448 12.65 10.56 51.22
C ILE A 448 12.18 9.57 50.14
N PRO A 449 12.85 8.40 49.98
CA PRO A 449 12.57 7.46 48.90
C PRO A 449 11.42 6.53 49.27
N ALA A 450 10.55 6.22 48.30
CA ALA A 450 9.71 5.03 48.36
C ALA A 450 10.14 4.12 47.20
N ALA A 451 11.10 3.26 47.51
CA ALA A 451 11.33 2.02 46.80
C ALA A 451 10.05 1.18 46.88
N CYS A 452 9.48 0.83 45.73
CA CYS A 452 8.67 -0.37 45.46
C CYS A 452 7.99 -0.18 44.09
N LEU A 453 8.68 -0.62 43.01
CA LEU A 453 8.16 -1.13 41.72
C LEU A 453 9.24 -1.05 40.62
N LEU A 454 10.46 -1.45 40.94
CA LEU A 454 11.58 -1.50 40.00
C LEU A 454 12.46 -2.76 40.19
N PRO A 455 11.84 -3.96 40.23
CA PRO A 455 12.55 -5.13 39.70
C PRO A 455 11.63 -6.07 38.91
N LEU A 456 10.91 -5.59 37.89
CA LEU A 456 10.18 -6.48 36.96
C LEU A 456 10.38 -6.14 35.47
N LEU A 457 11.44 -5.40 35.12
CA LEU A 457 11.72 -4.98 33.73
C LEU A 457 13.15 -5.25 33.25
N CYS A 458 13.91 -6.10 33.96
CA CYS A 458 15.25 -6.50 33.53
C CYS A 458 15.43 -8.02 33.67
N LEU A 459 14.90 -8.81 32.72
CA LEU A 459 15.30 -10.21 32.48
C LEU A 459 14.68 -10.76 31.19
N LEU A 460 14.86 -10.05 30.07
CA LEU A 460 14.76 -10.69 28.76
C LEU A 460 16.15 -10.62 28.14
N ALA A 461 16.85 -11.75 28.15
CA ALA A 461 18.09 -11.89 27.39
C ALA A 461 17.76 -11.58 25.92
N ALA A 462 18.53 -10.68 25.31
CA ALA A 462 18.35 -10.35 23.91
C ALA A 462 18.95 -11.48 23.07
N VAL A 463 18.12 -12.15 22.26
CA VAL A 463 18.55 -13.22 21.36
C VAL A 463 18.59 -12.68 19.93
N PHE A 464 19.76 -12.77 19.30
CA PHE A 464 20.01 -12.33 17.94
C PHE A 464 20.38 -13.54 17.06
N PHE A 465 19.97 -13.50 15.80
CA PHE A 465 20.38 -14.46 14.78
C PHE A 465 21.09 -13.71 13.66
N VAL A 466 22.35 -14.04 13.41
CA VAL A 466 23.16 -13.44 12.35
C VAL A 466 23.50 -14.49 11.32
N ARG A 467 22.99 -14.30 10.09
CA ARG A 467 23.26 -15.19 8.97
C ARG A 467 24.61 -14.81 8.36
N THR A 468 25.55 -15.76 8.36
CA THR A 468 26.89 -15.58 7.78
C THR A 468 27.09 -16.49 6.58
N GLU A 469 28.20 -16.31 5.85
CA GLU A 469 28.59 -17.17 4.73
C GLU A 469 28.85 -18.65 5.11
N TYR A 470 29.04 -18.95 6.41
CA TYR A 470 29.39 -20.29 6.92
C TYR A 470 28.37 -20.87 7.93
N GLY A 471 27.19 -20.25 8.07
CA GLY A 471 26.12 -20.71 8.95
C GLY A 471 25.45 -19.58 9.75
N THR A 472 24.47 -19.93 10.57
CA THR A 472 23.74 -18.96 11.40
C THR A 472 24.31 -18.92 12.82
N LEU A 473 24.68 -17.74 13.29
CA LEU A 473 25.09 -17.51 14.68
C LEU A 473 23.87 -17.11 15.51
N ARG A 474 23.52 -17.91 16.53
CA ARG A 474 22.59 -17.53 17.58
C ARG A 474 23.38 -16.90 18.72
N ILE A 475 23.04 -15.69 19.09
CA ILE A 475 23.72 -14.91 20.14
C ILE A 475 22.71 -14.54 21.20
N GLU A 476 22.97 -14.93 22.43
CA GLU A 476 22.19 -14.54 23.59
C GLU A 476 23.02 -13.61 24.47
N VAL A 477 22.51 -12.39 24.69
CA VAL A 477 23.13 -11.38 25.53
C VAL A 477 22.25 -11.16 26.75
N SER A 478 22.79 -11.53 27.90
CA SER A 478 22.08 -11.43 29.19
C SER A 478 22.53 -10.21 30.01
N ASP A 479 23.68 -9.60 29.69
CA ASP A 479 24.14 -8.35 30.33
C ASP A 479 23.86 -7.14 29.41
N PRO A 480 22.92 -6.24 29.76
CA PRO A 480 22.51 -5.12 28.91
C PRO A 480 23.58 -4.03 28.74
N ARG A 481 24.74 -4.17 29.40
CA ARG A 481 25.89 -3.25 29.24
C ARG A 481 26.83 -3.65 28.10
N LEU A 482 26.72 -4.87 27.57
CA LEU A 482 27.52 -5.30 26.44
C LEU A 482 26.98 -4.67 25.15
N GLN A 483 27.84 -3.97 24.41
CA GLN A 483 27.51 -3.46 23.09
C GLN A 483 27.80 -4.53 22.05
N VAL A 484 26.78 -4.92 21.28
CA VAL A 484 26.94 -5.86 20.16
C VAL A 484 26.80 -5.10 18.85
N LEU A 485 27.84 -5.15 18.03
CA LEU A 485 27.88 -4.57 16.69
C LEU A 485 27.97 -5.71 15.66
N VAL A 486 27.08 -5.69 14.66
CA VAL A 486 27.09 -6.64 13.56
C VAL A 486 27.56 -5.92 12.29
N ASP A 487 28.70 -6.34 11.75
CA ASP A 487 29.28 -5.78 10.52
C ASP A 487 29.57 -6.92 9.52
N GLY A 488 28.64 -7.11 8.58
CA GLY A 488 28.65 -8.24 7.65
C GLY A 488 28.66 -9.59 8.38
N ASN A 489 29.73 -10.37 8.18
CA ASN A 489 29.93 -11.69 8.82
C ASN A 489 30.69 -11.64 10.15
N THR A 490 31.03 -10.45 10.66
CA THR A 490 31.80 -10.27 11.90
C THR A 490 30.95 -9.59 12.96
N ILE A 491 31.03 -10.09 14.19
CA ILE A 491 30.23 -9.62 15.31
C ILE A 491 31.17 -9.18 16.41
N SER A 492 31.14 -7.91 16.76
CA SER A 492 31.98 -7.36 17.83
C SER A 492 31.14 -7.18 19.09
N VAL A 493 31.58 -7.78 20.19
CA VAL A 493 31.00 -7.59 21.52
C VAL A 493 31.99 -6.80 22.36
N ALA A 494 31.59 -5.60 22.77
CA ALA A 494 32.43 -4.70 23.55
C ALA A 494 31.84 -4.44 24.95
N ASP A 495 32.71 -4.46 25.95
CA ASP A 495 32.51 -3.80 27.25
C ASP A 495 33.46 -2.58 27.31
N ALA A 496 33.30 -1.70 28.30
CA ALA A 496 34.02 -0.42 28.43
C ALA A 496 35.55 -0.52 28.25
N ASP A 497 36.15 -1.69 28.50
CA ASP A 497 37.60 -1.91 28.47
C ASP A 497 38.08 -3.02 27.51
N ARG A 498 37.19 -3.76 26.82
CA ARG A 498 37.58 -4.93 25.98
C ARG A 498 36.64 -5.17 24.79
N THR A 499 37.20 -5.51 23.65
CA THR A 499 36.45 -5.91 22.45
C THR A 499 36.73 -7.38 22.08
N LEU A 500 35.67 -8.14 21.85
CA LEU A 500 35.71 -9.51 21.37
C LEU A 500 35.06 -9.57 19.99
N GLN A 501 35.82 -9.97 18.97
CA GLN A 501 35.30 -10.20 17.62
C GLN A 501 34.99 -11.68 17.43
N LEU A 502 33.80 -11.97 16.94
CA LEU A 502 33.24 -13.29 16.69
C LEU A 502 32.94 -13.39 15.19
N LYS A 503 33.43 -14.43 14.53
CA LYS A 503 33.11 -14.70 13.13
C LYS A 503 32.97 -16.21 12.93
N ALA A 504 31.98 -16.62 12.12
CA ALA A 504 31.95 -17.99 11.60
C ALA A 504 33.11 -18.16 10.60
N GLY A 505 33.97 -19.15 10.82
CA GLY A 505 35.12 -19.47 10.00
C GLY A 505 34.90 -20.70 9.11
N PRO A 506 35.85 -20.98 8.19
CA PRO A 506 35.85 -22.22 7.41
C PRO A 506 35.85 -23.45 8.33
N ASP A 507 35.32 -24.58 7.83
CA ASP A 507 35.11 -25.82 8.58
C ASP A 507 34.10 -25.73 9.75
N LYS A 508 33.16 -24.78 9.69
CA LYS A 508 32.09 -24.57 10.70
C LYS A 508 32.62 -24.31 12.11
N LYS A 509 33.77 -23.65 12.26
CA LYS A 509 34.28 -23.22 13.56
C LYS A 509 33.93 -21.77 13.85
N LEU A 510 33.69 -21.45 15.12
CA LEU A 510 33.58 -20.07 15.58
C LEU A 510 34.99 -19.54 15.88
N ILE A 511 35.40 -18.50 15.15
CA ILE A 511 36.66 -17.79 15.36
C ILE A 511 36.39 -16.62 16.31
N ILE A 512 37.18 -16.54 17.37
CA ILE A 512 37.07 -15.52 18.42
C ILE A 512 38.42 -14.80 18.50
N LYS A 513 38.41 -13.49 18.26
CA LYS A 513 39.59 -12.63 18.37
C LYS A 513 39.41 -11.64 19.51
N SER A 514 40.40 -11.58 20.38
CA SER A 514 40.64 -10.44 21.28
C SER A 514 41.95 -9.76 20.88
N ASP A 515 42.22 -8.58 21.43
CA ASP A 515 43.32 -7.68 21.04
C ASP A 515 44.72 -8.35 20.91
N GLU A 516 44.98 -9.44 21.62
CA GLU A 516 46.28 -10.15 21.58
C GLU A 516 46.19 -11.66 21.25
N LEU A 517 44.99 -12.24 21.15
CA LEU A 517 44.80 -13.70 21.07
C LEU A 517 43.65 -14.07 20.13
N GLN A 518 43.83 -15.17 19.39
CA GLN A 518 42.81 -15.78 18.55
C GLN A 518 42.54 -17.20 19.02
N PHE A 519 41.27 -17.53 19.21
CA PHE A 519 40.79 -18.86 19.57
C PHE A 519 39.85 -19.36 18.48
N GLU A 520 39.92 -20.66 18.21
CA GLU A 520 38.93 -21.37 17.40
C GLU A 520 38.18 -22.34 18.30
N VAL A 521 36.86 -22.26 18.31
CA VAL A 521 35.99 -23.17 19.07
C VAL A 521 35.00 -23.83 18.13
N GLU A 522 34.67 -25.10 18.38
CA GLU A 522 33.98 -25.91 17.38
C GLU A 522 32.55 -25.47 17.09
N LYS A 523 31.69 -25.26 18.11
CA LYS A 523 30.25 -24.96 17.87
C LYS A 523 29.66 -23.90 18.81
N GLU A 524 30.24 -23.71 19.99
CA GLU A 524 29.67 -22.84 21.02
C GLU A 524 30.77 -22.09 21.77
N PHE A 525 30.46 -20.87 22.16
CA PHE A 525 31.24 -20.05 23.06
C PHE A 525 30.36 -19.42 24.12
N SER A 526 30.87 -19.32 25.35
CA SER A 526 30.18 -18.59 26.41
C SER A 526 31.15 -17.78 27.24
N LEU A 527 30.74 -16.56 27.59
CA LEU A 527 31.45 -15.70 28.52
C LEU A 527 30.62 -15.62 29.81
N SER A 528 31.22 -15.99 30.94
CA SER A 528 30.58 -15.96 32.25
C SER A 528 31.42 -15.15 33.24
N LYS A 529 30.78 -14.59 34.28
CA LYS A 529 31.49 -14.05 35.44
C LYS A 529 32.13 -15.18 36.26
N SER A 530 33.04 -14.82 37.17
CA SER A 530 33.71 -15.76 38.09
C SER A 530 32.76 -16.52 39.03
N ASP A 531 31.52 -16.05 39.18
CA ASP A 531 30.44 -16.69 39.94
C ASP A 531 29.59 -17.68 39.09
N GLY A 532 29.89 -17.82 37.80
CA GLY A 532 29.21 -18.73 36.87
C GLY A 532 28.04 -18.12 36.09
N GLU A 533 27.71 -16.83 36.29
CA GLU A 533 26.62 -16.17 35.56
C GLU A 533 27.01 -15.90 34.09
N LYS A 534 26.26 -16.49 33.14
CA LYS A 534 26.48 -16.32 31.69
C LYS A 534 26.07 -14.92 31.23
N ARG A 535 26.99 -14.18 30.63
CA ARG A 535 26.76 -12.83 30.08
C ARG A 535 26.54 -12.82 28.58
N LEU A 536 27.24 -13.70 27.89
CA LEU A 536 27.19 -13.87 26.43
C LEU A 536 27.22 -15.37 26.13
N HIS A 537 26.32 -15.81 25.27
CA HIS A 537 26.29 -17.17 24.76
C HIS A 537 26.15 -17.12 23.25
N VAL A 538 27.07 -17.77 22.53
CA VAL A 538 27.15 -17.73 21.07
C VAL A 538 27.21 -19.16 20.59
N VAL A 539 26.23 -19.55 19.77
CA VAL A 539 26.18 -20.87 19.14
C VAL A 539 26.25 -20.67 17.65
N LEU A 540 27.28 -21.25 17.03
CA LEU A 540 27.26 -21.49 15.59
C LEU A 540 26.34 -22.67 15.36
N LEU A 541 25.14 -22.35 14.90
CA LEU A 541 24.17 -23.37 14.53
C LEU A 541 24.77 -24.10 13.34
N GLU A 542 24.95 -25.41 13.49
CA GLU A 542 25.22 -26.22 12.33
C GLU A 542 24.02 -26.05 11.41
N ASP A 543 24.27 -25.47 10.24
CA ASP A 543 23.37 -25.72 9.13
C ASP A 543 23.32 -27.24 8.98
N GLY A 544 22.17 -27.75 9.39
CA GLY A 544 21.89 -29.16 9.51
C GLY A 544 20.50 -29.36 10.09
N ARG A 545 19.57 -29.80 9.24
CA ARG A 545 18.95 -31.06 9.65
C ARG A 545 20.09 -32.09 9.83
N PRO A 546 20.01 -32.98 10.83
CA PRO A 546 21.16 -33.54 11.54
C PRO A 546 22.20 -34.23 10.65
N GLU A 547 23.47 -34.13 11.08
CA GLU A 547 24.68 -34.68 10.46
C GLU A 547 24.52 -36.13 9.95
N LEU A 548 25.07 -36.42 8.77
CA LEU A 548 25.78 -37.67 8.53
C LEU A 548 27.23 -37.31 8.16
N ARG A 549 28.14 -37.67 9.06
CA ARG A 549 29.59 -37.57 8.90
C ARG A 549 30.06 -38.63 7.90
N GLU A 550 30.92 -38.25 6.97
CA GLU A 550 31.79 -39.21 6.28
C GLU A 550 33.21 -39.13 6.85
N GLY A 551 33.71 -40.30 7.24
CA GLY A 551 35.10 -40.50 7.62
C GLY A 551 35.48 -41.98 7.55
N GLN A 552 36.00 -42.37 6.38
CA GLN A 552 36.93 -43.49 6.11
C GLN A 552 36.39 -44.93 5.84
N PHE A 553 36.49 -45.29 4.55
CA PHE A 553 36.97 -46.54 3.94
C PHE A 553 36.55 -47.95 4.46
N GLN A 554 35.82 -48.63 3.55
CA GLN A 554 35.93 -50.04 3.10
C GLN A 554 35.14 -51.20 3.80
N PRO A 555 34.88 -52.33 3.07
CA PRO A 555 33.57 -52.99 2.98
C PRO A 555 33.48 -54.31 3.76
N GLY A 556 32.26 -54.72 4.15
CA GLY A 556 32.03 -56.12 4.55
C GLY A 556 30.78 -56.42 5.40
N MET A 557 29.88 -57.20 4.81
CA MET A 557 29.14 -58.34 5.40
C MET A 557 28.31 -58.21 6.70
N ALA A 558 27.06 -58.68 6.53
CA ALA A 558 26.35 -59.67 7.36
C ALA A 558 25.53 -59.24 8.59
N ASN A 559 24.21 -59.29 8.38
CA ASN A 559 23.23 -60.19 9.02
C ASN A 559 22.94 -60.11 10.54
N LYS A 560 21.63 -60.15 10.80
CA LYS A 560 20.87 -60.82 11.88
C LYS A 560 20.64 -60.12 13.24
N LYS A 561 19.33 -60.11 13.56
CA LYS A 561 18.69 -60.45 14.85
C LYS A 561 18.91 -59.45 16.01
N SER A 562 18.06 -59.30 17.01
CA SER A 562 16.65 -59.59 17.33
C SER A 562 16.56 -59.28 18.84
N GLU A 563 15.46 -58.71 19.32
CA GLU A 563 14.98 -58.80 20.72
C GLU A 563 15.84 -58.04 21.79
N SER A 564 15.34 -57.42 22.86
CA SER A 564 14.12 -57.58 23.65
C SER A 564 13.87 -56.39 24.61
N ARG A 565 12.60 -55.99 24.75
CA ARG A 565 11.80 -55.61 25.96
C ARG A 565 12.48 -54.87 27.14
N HIS A 566 12.09 -53.61 27.35
CA HIS A 566 11.14 -53.10 28.39
C HIS A 566 11.70 -52.92 29.80
N TYR A 567 11.78 -51.66 30.24
CA TYR A 567 11.24 -51.18 31.52
C TYR A 567 10.69 -49.76 31.36
N ALA A 568 9.52 -49.53 31.93
CA ALA A 568 8.69 -48.35 31.76
C ALA A 568 9.12 -47.17 32.66
N THR A 569 9.09 -45.97 32.09
CA THR A 569 8.78 -44.69 32.77
C THR A 569 8.34 -43.68 31.71
N ALA A 570 7.07 -43.27 31.74
CA ALA A 570 6.63 -42.02 31.10
C ALA A 570 7.09 -40.86 31.99
N PRO A 571 7.51 -39.69 31.45
CA PRO A 571 6.53 -38.71 30.97
C PRO A 571 6.98 -37.82 29.80
N ALA A 572 6.05 -36.96 29.36
CA ALA A 572 6.14 -35.90 28.36
C ALA A 572 6.12 -36.36 26.88
N SER A 573 4.93 -36.33 26.29
CA SER A 573 4.70 -36.53 24.87
C SER A 573 5.42 -35.46 24.05
N ALA A 574 6.59 -35.79 23.53
CA ALA A 574 7.08 -35.17 22.32
C ALA A 574 6.09 -35.50 21.20
N THR A 575 5.28 -34.53 20.78
CA THR A 575 4.53 -34.64 19.52
C THR A 575 5.56 -34.70 18.40
N SER A 576 5.83 -35.92 17.92
CA SER A 576 6.47 -36.15 16.63
C SER A 576 5.70 -35.37 15.57
N THR A 577 6.36 -34.43 14.89
CA THR A 577 5.79 -33.75 13.72
C THR A 577 5.94 -34.67 12.51
N GLY A 578 4.86 -34.87 11.77
CA GLY A 578 4.82 -35.55 10.49
C GLY A 578 5.44 -34.72 9.36
N TRP A 579 5.11 -35.07 8.13
CA TRP A 579 5.63 -34.41 6.93
C TRP A 579 5.44 -32.89 6.98
N ARG A 580 6.53 -32.13 6.91
CA ARG A 580 6.57 -30.65 6.90
C ARG A 580 5.70 -29.95 7.97
N GLY A 581 5.54 -30.55 9.16
CA GLY A 581 4.81 -29.93 10.28
C GLY A 581 3.36 -30.39 10.43
N TRP A 582 2.86 -31.26 9.55
CA TRP A 582 1.56 -31.91 9.74
C TRP A 582 1.57 -32.92 10.90
N PRO A 583 0.40 -33.26 11.47
CA PRO A 583 0.27 -34.42 12.34
C PRO A 583 0.79 -35.70 11.67
N VAL A 584 1.43 -36.60 12.43
CA VAL A 584 1.96 -37.87 11.89
C VAL A 584 0.86 -38.79 11.36
N ASP A 585 -0.36 -38.64 11.86
CA ASP A 585 -1.53 -39.39 11.43
C ASP A 585 -2.28 -38.77 10.23
N ALA A 586 -1.81 -37.63 9.72
CA ALA A 586 -2.40 -37.00 8.53
C ALA A 586 -2.20 -37.89 7.27
N PRO A 587 -3.19 -37.94 6.35
CA PRO A 587 -3.04 -38.65 5.09
C PRO A 587 -1.93 -38.09 4.21
N ALA A 588 -1.49 -38.87 3.22
CA ALA A 588 -0.48 -38.42 2.27
C ALA A 588 -1.00 -37.23 1.43
N PRO A 589 -0.14 -36.24 1.14
CA PRO A 589 -0.46 -35.15 0.23
C PRO A 589 -0.74 -35.67 -1.19
N ALA A 590 -1.62 -35.00 -1.92
CA ALA A 590 -1.93 -35.27 -3.32
C ALA A 590 -0.83 -34.68 -4.23
N ASN A 591 0.35 -35.32 -4.23
CA ASN A 591 1.49 -34.87 -5.03
C ASN A 591 1.34 -35.33 -6.48
N PHE A 592 1.55 -34.41 -7.42
CA PHE A 592 1.39 -34.71 -8.85
C PHE A 592 2.59 -35.50 -9.37
N PRO A 593 2.41 -36.40 -10.35
CA PRO A 593 1.14 -36.68 -11.05
C PRO A 593 0.30 -37.80 -10.42
N PHE A 594 -1.02 -37.77 -10.67
CA PHE A 594 -1.95 -38.84 -10.31
C PHE A 594 -3.15 -38.93 -11.29
N ASP A 595 -3.85 -40.07 -11.29
CA ASP A 595 -5.08 -40.30 -12.06
C ASP A 595 -6.37 -40.03 -11.25
N ALA A 596 -7.53 -40.24 -11.87
CA ALA A 596 -8.84 -40.00 -11.24
C ALA A 596 -9.16 -40.93 -10.06
N ASP A 597 -8.63 -42.16 -10.05
CA ASP A 597 -8.85 -43.08 -8.94
C ASP A 597 -7.97 -42.71 -7.74
N GLN A 598 -6.74 -42.29 -8.00
CA GLN A 598 -5.84 -41.74 -6.99
C GLN A 598 -6.36 -40.41 -6.42
N ALA A 599 -6.87 -39.52 -7.27
CA ALA A 599 -7.49 -38.27 -6.84
C ALA A 599 -8.65 -38.52 -5.87
N ARG A 600 -9.55 -39.45 -6.23
CA ARG A 600 -10.67 -39.91 -5.38
C ARG A 600 -10.17 -40.49 -4.06
N ALA A 601 -9.12 -41.33 -4.10
CA ALA A 601 -8.54 -41.92 -2.90
C ALA A 601 -7.95 -40.86 -1.96
N HIS A 602 -7.29 -39.82 -2.50
CA HIS A 602 -6.82 -38.68 -1.69
C HIS A 602 -8.01 -37.92 -1.08
N GLN A 603 -9.04 -37.60 -1.86
CA GLN A 603 -10.25 -36.92 -1.34
C GLN A 603 -10.91 -37.71 -0.22
N GLU A 604 -11.10 -39.03 -0.40
CA GLU A 604 -11.71 -39.92 0.60
C GLU A 604 -10.86 -40.03 1.87
N ALA A 605 -9.53 -40.16 1.72
CA ALA A 605 -8.62 -40.25 2.87
C ALA A 605 -8.63 -38.96 3.69
N TRP A 606 -8.57 -37.79 3.04
CA TRP A 606 -8.61 -36.48 3.69
C TRP A 606 -9.99 -36.17 4.28
N ALA A 607 -11.08 -36.47 3.58
CA ALA A 607 -12.43 -36.31 4.10
C ALA A 607 -12.65 -37.15 5.37
N LYS A 608 -12.20 -38.42 5.34
CA LYS A 608 -12.26 -39.31 6.50
C LYS A 608 -11.42 -38.80 7.68
N TYR A 609 -10.23 -38.26 7.40
CA TYR A 609 -9.35 -37.73 8.44
C TYR A 609 -9.93 -36.48 9.13
N LEU A 610 -10.50 -35.56 8.34
CA LEU A 610 -11.06 -34.30 8.82
C LEU A 610 -12.48 -34.45 9.39
N GLY A 611 -13.12 -35.61 9.18
CA GLY A 611 -14.52 -35.82 9.59
C GLY A 611 -15.51 -35.02 8.75
N VAL A 612 -15.18 -34.76 7.48
CA VAL A 612 -15.99 -33.98 6.54
C VAL A 612 -16.40 -34.83 5.33
N MET A 613 -17.28 -34.31 4.48
CA MET A 613 -17.74 -35.01 3.27
C MET A 613 -16.80 -34.74 2.09
N VAL A 614 -16.65 -35.68 1.15
CA VAL A 614 -15.90 -35.40 -0.09
C VAL A 614 -16.60 -34.32 -0.93
N GLU A 615 -17.93 -34.35 -0.96
CA GLU A 615 -18.76 -33.36 -1.64
C GLU A 615 -19.90 -32.94 -0.70
N PHE A 616 -20.25 -31.66 -0.72
CA PHE A 616 -21.48 -31.17 -0.09
C PHE A 616 -22.14 -30.10 -0.98
N GLU A 617 -23.43 -29.88 -0.74
CA GLU A 617 -24.20 -28.80 -1.35
C GLU A 617 -24.60 -27.80 -0.26
N ASN A 618 -24.38 -26.52 -0.52
CA ASN A 618 -24.68 -25.45 0.42
C ASN A 618 -26.14 -24.98 0.31
N GLN A 619 -26.56 -24.00 1.11
CA GLN A 619 -27.97 -23.64 1.20
C GLN A 619 -28.56 -22.95 -0.04
N ILE A 620 -27.71 -22.45 -0.95
CA ILE A 620 -28.13 -21.83 -2.21
C ILE A 620 -28.05 -22.78 -3.42
N GLY A 621 -27.62 -24.03 -3.18
CA GLY A 621 -27.48 -25.08 -4.20
C GLY A 621 -26.11 -25.11 -4.89
N MET A 622 -25.07 -24.51 -4.30
CA MET A 622 -23.69 -24.64 -4.79
C MET A 622 -23.08 -25.94 -4.29
N LYS A 623 -22.46 -26.71 -5.19
CA LYS A 623 -21.73 -27.93 -4.85
C LYS A 623 -20.25 -27.64 -4.68
N PHE A 624 -19.65 -28.26 -3.67
CA PHE A 624 -18.23 -28.12 -3.35
C PHE A 624 -17.55 -29.47 -3.26
N ARG A 625 -16.33 -29.58 -3.79
CA ARG A 625 -15.47 -30.76 -3.71
C ARG A 625 -14.28 -30.47 -2.81
N LEU A 626 -13.93 -31.43 -1.95
CA LEU A 626 -12.73 -31.36 -1.14
C LEU A 626 -11.50 -31.48 -2.05
N ILE A 627 -10.59 -30.52 -1.97
CA ILE A 627 -9.28 -30.54 -2.62
C ILE A 627 -8.23 -30.77 -1.53
N PRO A 628 -7.56 -31.94 -1.55
CA PRO A 628 -6.50 -32.25 -0.60
C PRO A 628 -5.29 -31.31 -0.75
N PRO A 629 -4.50 -31.11 0.32
CA PRO A 629 -3.21 -30.47 0.19
C PRO A 629 -2.26 -31.33 -0.68
N GLY A 630 -1.30 -30.70 -1.34
CA GLY A 630 -0.47 -31.37 -2.33
C GLY A 630 0.61 -30.50 -2.94
N GLU A 631 1.56 -31.14 -3.62
CA GLU A 631 2.65 -30.49 -4.33
C GLU A 631 2.51 -30.69 -5.85
N PHE A 632 2.75 -29.63 -6.63
CA PHE A 632 2.71 -29.67 -8.09
C PHE A 632 3.72 -28.71 -8.74
N LEU A 633 3.87 -28.83 -10.06
CA LEU A 633 4.61 -27.87 -10.88
C LEU A 633 3.64 -26.84 -11.47
N MET A 634 3.75 -25.60 -11.01
CA MET A 634 2.92 -24.47 -11.43
C MET A 634 3.61 -23.69 -12.57
N GLY A 635 2.82 -23.15 -13.50
CA GLY A 635 3.31 -22.33 -14.61
C GLY A 635 3.74 -23.14 -15.84
N SER A 636 4.34 -22.44 -16.82
CA SER A 636 4.72 -23.00 -18.12
C SER A 636 6.23 -23.14 -18.32
N THR A 637 6.61 -24.17 -19.08
CA THR A 637 8.01 -24.35 -19.49
C THR A 637 8.40 -23.34 -20.58
N PRO A 638 9.70 -23.08 -20.78
CA PRO A 638 10.16 -22.26 -21.89
C PRO A 638 9.65 -22.74 -23.26
N GLU A 639 9.55 -24.05 -23.48
CA GLU A 639 9.06 -24.65 -24.73
C GLU A 639 7.57 -24.38 -24.94
N GLU A 640 6.76 -24.52 -23.89
CA GLU A 640 5.33 -24.21 -23.90
C GLU A 640 5.09 -22.73 -24.20
N ILE A 641 5.85 -21.83 -23.57
CA ILE A 641 5.79 -20.38 -23.81
C ILE A 641 6.12 -20.07 -25.28
N VAL A 642 7.19 -20.67 -25.82
CA VAL A 642 7.57 -20.47 -27.23
C VAL A 642 6.50 -20.99 -28.18
N ALA A 643 5.86 -22.12 -27.87
CA ALA A 643 4.77 -22.67 -28.68
C ALA A 643 3.54 -21.75 -28.65
N ALA A 644 3.11 -21.31 -27.46
CA ALA A 644 1.97 -20.41 -27.30
C ALA A 644 2.19 -19.04 -27.99
N LEU A 645 3.40 -18.48 -27.88
CA LEU A 645 3.75 -17.21 -28.54
C LEU A 645 3.70 -17.27 -30.08
N LYS A 646 3.84 -18.45 -30.69
CA LYS A 646 3.66 -18.63 -32.15
C LYS A 646 2.20 -18.54 -32.56
N ALA A 647 1.28 -18.96 -31.69
CA ALA A 647 -0.16 -19.05 -32.01
C ALA A 647 -0.92 -17.72 -31.87
N VAL A 648 -0.42 -16.77 -31.06
CA VAL A 648 -1.14 -15.51 -30.72
C VAL A 648 -0.70 -14.29 -31.54
N GLY A 649 0.26 -14.46 -32.46
CA GLY A 649 0.68 -13.41 -33.40
C GLY A 649 1.44 -12.24 -32.73
N THR A 650 1.15 -11.01 -33.15
CA THR A 650 1.90 -9.78 -32.77
C THR A 650 1.26 -8.94 -31.67
N ASN A 651 0.14 -9.37 -31.08
CA ASN A 651 -0.53 -8.60 -30.03
C ASN A 651 0.39 -8.50 -28.78
N PRO A 652 0.84 -7.30 -28.38
CA PRO A 652 1.84 -7.15 -27.33
C PRO A 652 1.32 -7.60 -25.96
N ILE A 653 0.05 -7.29 -25.62
CA ILE A 653 -0.56 -7.64 -24.34
C ILE A 653 -0.56 -9.16 -24.15
N TRP A 654 -1.06 -9.91 -25.13
CA TRP A 654 -1.13 -11.36 -25.03
C TRP A 654 0.25 -12.03 -24.99
N ARG A 655 1.25 -11.46 -25.67
CA ARG A 655 2.62 -11.97 -25.60
C ARG A 655 3.20 -11.80 -24.20
N ASP A 656 2.89 -10.71 -23.52
CA ASP A 656 3.34 -10.48 -22.15
C ASP A 656 2.60 -11.38 -21.15
N ARG A 657 1.29 -11.62 -21.36
CA ARG A 657 0.55 -12.63 -20.57
C ARG A 657 1.18 -14.01 -20.66
N ILE A 658 1.44 -14.50 -21.88
CA ILE A 658 2.05 -15.82 -22.09
C ILE A 658 3.44 -15.90 -21.44
N ARG A 659 4.25 -14.84 -21.51
CA ARG A 659 5.58 -14.83 -20.88
C ARG A 659 5.50 -14.90 -19.36
N SER A 660 4.50 -14.26 -18.75
CA SER A 660 4.33 -14.24 -17.29
C SER A 660 3.92 -15.59 -16.68
N GLU A 661 3.56 -16.57 -17.52
CA GLU A 661 3.24 -17.93 -17.05
C GLU A 661 4.48 -18.70 -16.61
N GLY A 662 5.68 -18.25 -17.01
CA GLY A 662 6.95 -18.85 -16.62
C GLY A 662 7.66 -18.10 -15.50
N PRO A 663 8.68 -18.73 -14.87
CA PRO A 663 9.12 -20.11 -15.08
C PRO A 663 8.18 -21.13 -14.40
N ARG A 664 8.17 -22.35 -14.93
CA ARG A 664 7.57 -23.49 -14.24
C ARG A 664 8.34 -23.78 -12.94
N HIS A 665 7.65 -23.76 -11.80
CA HIS A 665 8.25 -23.88 -10.47
C HIS A 665 7.42 -24.78 -9.54
N ARG A 666 8.01 -25.21 -8.43
CA ARG A 666 7.36 -26.15 -7.49
C ARG A 666 6.52 -25.38 -6.47
N VAL A 667 5.27 -25.76 -6.33
CA VAL A 667 4.32 -25.18 -5.36
C VAL A 667 3.78 -26.27 -4.45
N LEU A 668 3.71 -25.97 -3.15
CA LEU A 668 3.09 -26.80 -2.11
C LEU A 668 1.90 -26.06 -1.51
N LEU A 669 0.71 -26.67 -1.59
CA LEU A 669 -0.47 -26.26 -0.85
C LEU A 669 -0.57 -27.07 0.44
N THR A 670 -0.60 -26.39 1.60
CA THR A 670 -0.50 -27.06 2.91
C THR A 670 -1.84 -27.35 3.58
N GLN A 671 -2.92 -26.74 3.09
CA GLN A 671 -4.26 -26.86 3.69
C GLN A 671 -5.26 -27.51 2.72
N PRO A 672 -6.18 -28.36 3.21
CA PRO A 672 -7.33 -28.80 2.45
C PRO A 672 -8.34 -27.65 2.29
N ILE A 673 -8.94 -27.55 1.09
CA ILE A 673 -9.97 -26.55 0.80
C ILE A 673 -11.17 -27.21 0.15
N TYR A 674 -12.37 -26.69 0.38
CA TYR A 674 -13.52 -26.98 -0.48
C TYR A 674 -13.53 -26.02 -1.65
N PHE A 675 -13.75 -26.55 -2.84
CA PHE A 675 -13.69 -25.82 -4.10
C PHE A 675 -15.01 -25.98 -4.85
N GLY A 676 -15.58 -24.88 -5.35
CA GLY A 676 -16.81 -24.91 -6.14
C GLY A 676 -16.66 -25.83 -7.36
N VAL A 677 -17.60 -26.76 -7.53
CA VAL A 677 -17.62 -27.73 -8.64
C VAL A 677 -17.69 -27.02 -10.00
N THR A 678 -18.35 -25.87 -10.04
CA THR A 678 -18.50 -24.98 -11.19
C THR A 678 -18.28 -23.52 -10.77
N GLU A 679 -18.29 -22.62 -11.74
CA GLU A 679 -18.46 -21.18 -11.54
C GLU A 679 -19.79 -20.88 -10.83
N VAL A 680 -19.85 -19.72 -10.18
CA VAL A 680 -21.09 -19.20 -9.59
C VAL A 680 -22.07 -18.93 -10.72
N THR A 681 -23.28 -19.48 -10.62
CA THR A 681 -24.33 -19.29 -11.63
C THR A 681 -25.09 -17.98 -11.43
N GLN A 682 -25.73 -17.49 -12.49
CA GLN A 682 -26.58 -16.29 -12.45
C GLN A 682 -27.64 -16.37 -11.33
N SER A 683 -28.34 -17.51 -11.20
CA SER A 683 -29.34 -17.70 -10.14
C SER A 683 -28.74 -17.78 -8.74
N GLN A 684 -27.53 -18.34 -8.58
CA GLN A 684 -26.86 -18.36 -7.28
C GLN A 684 -26.42 -16.94 -6.88
N TYR A 685 -25.87 -16.16 -7.82
CA TYR A 685 -25.50 -14.77 -7.61
C TYR A 685 -26.70 -13.92 -7.18
N GLU A 686 -27.80 -14.01 -7.93
CA GLU A 686 -29.02 -13.25 -7.66
C GLU A 686 -29.64 -13.60 -6.29
N LYS A 687 -29.61 -14.88 -5.87
CA LYS A 687 -30.06 -15.28 -4.52
C LYS A 687 -29.29 -14.62 -3.39
N VAL A 688 -28.02 -14.30 -3.58
CA VAL A 688 -27.13 -13.74 -2.54
C VAL A 688 -27.08 -12.22 -2.60
N VAL A 689 -26.98 -11.64 -3.80
CA VAL A 689 -26.77 -10.21 -4.01
C VAL A 689 -28.08 -9.45 -4.26
N GLY A 690 -29.12 -10.13 -4.76
CA GLY A 690 -30.44 -9.57 -5.01
C GLY A 690 -30.65 -8.98 -6.40
N ASN A 691 -29.64 -9.04 -7.28
CA ASN A 691 -29.75 -8.68 -8.69
C ASN A 691 -28.90 -9.60 -9.57
N ASN A 692 -29.16 -9.60 -10.87
CA ASN A 692 -28.36 -10.31 -11.87
C ASN A 692 -27.64 -9.31 -12.79
N PRO A 693 -26.30 -9.16 -12.68
CA PRO A 693 -25.52 -8.20 -13.48
C PRO A 693 -25.16 -8.72 -14.88
N SER A 694 -25.47 -9.97 -15.20
CA SER A 694 -24.93 -10.65 -16.36
C SER A 694 -25.37 -10.07 -17.69
N HIS A 695 -24.39 -9.88 -18.56
CA HIS A 695 -24.53 -9.44 -19.95
C HIS A 695 -25.32 -10.46 -20.75
N PHE A 696 -25.02 -11.76 -20.60
CA PHE A 696 -25.72 -12.86 -21.28
C PHE A 696 -26.88 -13.38 -20.44
N SER A 697 -27.89 -12.53 -20.26
CA SER A 697 -29.14 -12.84 -19.55
C SER A 697 -30.35 -12.28 -20.30
N ALA A 698 -31.56 -12.66 -19.89
CA ALA A 698 -32.80 -12.16 -20.49
C ALA A 698 -32.93 -10.61 -20.45
N THR A 699 -32.27 -9.96 -19.48
CA THR A 699 -32.30 -8.51 -19.28
C THR A 699 -30.97 -7.82 -19.61
N GLY A 700 -29.92 -8.60 -19.88
CA GLY A 700 -28.57 -8.09 -20.13
C GLY A 700 -28.39 -7.46 -21.51
N ALA A 701 -27.27 -6.77 -21.71
CA ALA A 701 -26.96 -6.11 -22.97
C ALA A 701 -26.65 -7.08 -24.13
N GLY A 702 -26.37 -8.36 -23.83
CA GLY A 702 -26.16 -9.44 -24.80
C GLY A 702 -27.36 -10.39 -24.93
N LYS A 703 -28.56 -9.96 -24.50
CA LYS A 703 -29.78 -10.79 -24.50
C LYS A 703 -30.09 -11.42 -25.86
N GLU A 704 -29.76 -10.76 -26.97
CA GLU A 704 -29.99 -11.26 -28.33
C GLU A 704 -29.29 -12.61 -28.54
N ALA A 705 -28.11 -12.79 -27.95
CA ALA A 705 -27.34 -14.02 -28.03
C ALA A 705 -27.91 -15.17 -27.18
N VAL A 706 -28.91 -14.93 -26.31
CA VAL A 706 -29.53 -15.94 -25.45
C VAL A 706 -31.05 -16.02 -25.62
N THR A 707 -31.60 -15.41 -26.67
CA THR A 707 -33.07 -15.35 -26.92
C THR A 707 -33.74 -16.72 -27.03
N GLU A 708 -33.04 -17.73 -27.55
CA GLU A 708 -33.55 -19.10 -27.68
C GLU A 708 -33.43 -19.91 -26.37
N ILE A 709 -32.72 -19.38 -25.37
CA ILE A 709 -32.47 -20.01 -24.08
C ILE A 709 -33.51 -19.47 -23.09
N LEU A 710 -34.49 -20.32 -22.75
CA LEU A 710 -35.61 -19.93 -21.87
C LEU A 710 -35.16 -19.56 -20.45
N ASP A 711 -34.04 -20.12 -19.96
CA ASP A 711 -33.53 -19.90 -18.61
C ASP A 711 -31.99 -19.89 -18.60
N THR A 712 -31.41 -18.69 -18.43
CA THR A 712 -29.96 -18.50 -18.27
C THR A 712 -29.49 -18.69 -16.83
N GLY A 713 -30.38 -19.01 -15.89
CA GLY A 713 -30.08 -19.09 -14.46
C GLY A 713 -28.93 -20.03 -14.08
N ASN A 714 -28.71 -21.09 -14.88
CA ASN A 714 -27.61 -22.05 -14.71
C ASN A 714 -26.36 -21.75 -15.56
N HIS A 715 -26.30 -20.61 -16.23
CA HIS A 715 -25.07 -20.10 -16.87
C HIS A 715 -24.20 -19.44 -15.81
N PRO A 716 -22.87 -19.31 -16.03
CA PRO A 716 -22.02 -18.55 -15.11
C PRO A 716 -22.52 -17.11 -15.01
N VAL A 717 -22.39 -16.52 -13.83
CA VAL A 717 -22.52 -15.08 -13.68
C VAL A 717 -21.34 -14.43 -14.41
N ASP A 718 -21.67 -13.52 -15.33
CA ASP A 718 -20.69 -12.67 -16.03
C ASP A 718 -20.92 -11.19 -15.68
N ASN A 719 -20.04 -10.32 -16.17
CA ASN A 719 -20.11 -8.88 -15.98
C ASN A 719 -20.03 -8.45 -14.50
N VAL A 720 -19.27 -9.22 -13.73
CA VAL A 720 -18.99 -8.98 -12.31
C VAL A 720 -17.55 -8.51 -12.12
N SER A 721 -17.36 -7.46 -11.35
CA SER A 721 -16.03 -7.01 -10.95
C SER A 721 -15.44 -7.95 -9.88
N TRP A 722 -14.14 -7.85 -9.63
CA TRP A 722 -13.51 -8.61 -8.55
C TRP A 722 -14.11 -8.23 -7.18
N HIS A 723 -14.47 -6.96 -6.99
CA HIS A 723 -15.12 -6.48 -5.76
C HIS A 723 -16.51 -7.09 -5.58
N ASP A 724 -17.29 -7.21 -6.66
CA ASP A 724 -18.60 -7.88 -6.65
C ASP A 724 -18.47 -9.36 -6.27
N ALA A 725 -17.44 -10.03 -6.79
CA ALA A 725 -17.15 -11.43 -6.45
C ALA A 725 -16.76 -11.60 -4.96
N VAL A 726 -15.98 -10.66 -4.41
CA VAL A 726 -15.64 -10.63 -2.98
C VAL A 726 -16.86 -10.32 -2.10
N ASP A 727 -17.71 -9.37 -2.50
CA ASP A 727 -18.96 -9.04 -1.81
C ASP A 727 -19.91 -10.24 -1.80
N PHE A 728 -20.04 -10.97 -2.92
CA PHE A 728 -20.76 -12.24 -2.96
C PHE A 728 -20.23 -13.23 -1.93
N CYS A 729 -18.91 -13.43 -1.84
CA CYS A 729 -18.31 -14.34 -0.87
C CYS A 729 -18.59 -13.90 0.59
N GLN A 730 -18.55 -12.60 0.86
CA GLN A 730 -18.85 -12.05 2.18
C GLN A 730 -20.32 -12.25 2.55
N LYS A 731 -21.25 -11.92 1.65
CA LYS A 731 -22.70 -12.11 1.84
C LYS A 731 -23.06 -13.58 1.98
N LEU A 732 -22.48 -14.46 1.17
CA LEU A 732 -22.71 -15.91 1.28
C LEU A 732 -22.21 -16.44 2.64
N SER A 733 -21.05 -15.95 3.11
CA SER A 733 -20.55 -16.31 4.44
C SER A 733 -21.51 -15.85 5.54
N GLN A 734 -22.00 -14.61 5.47
CA GLN A 734 -22.98 -14.09 6.44
C GLN A 734 -24.29 -14.89 6.41
N LEU A 735 -24.78 -15.23 5.21
CA LEU A 735 -26.00 -16.01 5.01
C LEU A 735 -25.89 -17.40 5.65
N GLU A 736 -24.70 -18.00 5.65
CA GLU A 736 -24.42 -19.31 6.27
C GLU A 736 -23.88 -19.23 7.69
N HIS A 737 -23.93 -18.04 8.31
CA HIS A 737 -23.38 -17.78 9.65
C HIS A 737 -21.90 -18.18 9.81
N LEU A 738 -21.18 -18.13 8.70
CA LEU A 738 -19.74 -18.32 8.61
C LEU A 738 -19.05 -16.97 8.80
N ARG A 739 -17.86 -16.98 9.37
CA ARG A 739 -17.05 -15.76 9.47
C ARG A 739 -16.26 -15.67 8.15
N PRO A 740 -16.38 -14.58 7.37
CA PRO A 740 -15.68 -14.50 6.10
C PRO A 740 -14.15 -14.47 6.33
N PRO A 741 -13.35 -15.22 5.54
CA PRO A 741 -11.88 -15.18 5.60
C PRO A 741 -11.33 -13.80 5.24
N ASN A 742 -12.13 -12.98 4.55
CA ASN A 742 -11.85 -11.59 4.20
C ASN A 742 -12.38 -10.62 5.27
N LEU A 743 -11.87 -10.72 6.50
CA LEU A 743 -11.87 -9.62 7.45
C LEU A 743 -10.70 -8.69 7.09
N PHE A 744 -11.00 -7.53 6.47
CA PHE A 744 -10.02 -6.45 6.37
C PHE A 744 -9.74 -5.90 7.79
N SER A 745 -8.72 -6.44 8.45
CA SER A 745 -8.20 -5.96 9.74
C SER A 745 -6.68 -5.80 9.68
N GLY A 746 -6.20 -4.76 9.00
CA GLY A 746 -4.80 -4.32 9.06
C GLY A 746 -3.77 -5.25 8.40
N ASN A 747 -2.55 -4.73 8.17
CA ASN A 747 -1.46 -5.36 7.41
C ASN A 747 -0.75 -6.53 8.12
N ASN A 748 -1.46 -7.35 8.88
CA ASN A 748 -0.96 -8.63 9.39
C ASN A 748 -1.89 -9.75 8.94
N ILE A 749 -1.40 -10.61 8.05
CA ILE A 749 -1.94 -11.95 7.89
C ILE A 749 -1.32 -12.79 9.02
N GLY A 750 -1.82 -12.63 10.24
CA GLY A 750 -1.74 -13.75 11.17
C GLY A 750 -2.57 -14.89 10.58
N GLN A 751 -2.20 -16.15 10.79
CA GLN A 751 -3.06 -17.28 10.41
C GLN A 751 -4.50 -17.01 10.88
N ILE A 752 -5.40 -16.74 9.94
CA ILE A 752 -6.79 -16.44 10.21
C ILE A 752 -7.50 -17.79 10.33
N GLU A 753 -7.74 -18.24 11.57
CA GLU A 753 -8.63 -19.36 11.91
C GLU A 753 -10.10 -19.00 11.64
N VAL A 754 -10.48 -18.78 10.39
CA VAL A 754 -11.82 -18.25 10.10
C VAL A 754 -12.47 -18.95 8.92
N ARG A 755 -13.51 -19.74 9.24
CA ARG A 755 -14.34 -20.56 8.37
C ARG A 755 -15.33 -19.69 7.59
N GLY A 756 -15.07 -19.46 6.30
CA GLY A 756 -15.99 -18.77 5.38
C GLY A 756 -15.55 -18.81 3.92
N TYR A 757 -16.38 -18.27 3.04
CA TYR A 757 -16.20 -18.29 1.58
C TYR A 757 -15.23 -17.21 1.09
N GLY A 758 -14.45 -17.53 0.06
CA GLY A 758 -13.54 -16.61 -0.60
C GLY A 758 -13.27 -16.99 -2.06
N LEU A 759 -12.45 -16.19 -2.74
CA LEU A 759 -11.91 -16.54 -4.04
C LEU A 759 -10.68 -17.45 -3.85
N PRO A 760 -10.44 -18.44 -4.74
CA PRO A 760 -9.23 -19.24 -4.69
C PRO A 760 -7.99 -18.37 -4.89
N THR A 761 -6.84 -18.77 -4.35
CA THR A 761 -5.57 -18.23 -4.81
C THR A 761 -5.24 -18.72 -6.23
N GLU A 762 -4.30 -18.06 -6.92
CA GLU A 762 -3.85 -18.47 -8.25
C GLU A 762 -3.27 -19.89 -8.22
N ALA A 763 -2.54 -20.22 -7.16
CA ALA A 763 -1.97 -21.54 -6.94
C ALA A 763 -3.02 -22.61 -6.63
N GLU A 764 -3.99 -22.30 -5.77
CA GLU A 764 -5.13 -23.18 -5.50
C GLU A 764 -5.93 -23.46 -6.78
N TRP A 765 -6.15 -22.42 -7.58
CA TRP A 765 -6.86 -22.53 -8.85
C TRP A 765 -6.11 -23.43 -9.84
N GLU A 766 -4.80 -23.22 -10.04
CA GLU A 766 -4.03 -24.03 -11.00
C GLU A 766 -3.90 -25.49 -10.55
N PHE A 767 -3.70 -25.73 -9.25
CA PHE A 767 -3.69 -27.08 -8.67
C PHE A 767 -5.04 -27.78 -8.92
N ALA A 768 -6.14 -27.09 -8.62
CA ALA A 768 -7.49 -27.60 -8.85
C ALA A 768 -7.75 -27.86 -10.33
N CYS A 769 -7.32 -26.97 -11.23
CA CYS A 769 -7.52 -27.07 -12.68
C CYS A 769 -6.80 -28.28 -13.27
N ARG A 770 -5.51 -28.43 -12.96
CA ARG A 770 -4.66 -29.51 -13.46
C ARG A 770 -5.11 -30.88 -12.98
N GLY A 771 -5.66 -31.00 -11.77
CA GLY A 771 -6.25 -32.25 -11.28
C GLY A 771 -5.34 -33.47 -11.41
N GLY A 772 -4.04 -33.33 -11.14
CA GLY A 772 -3.08 -34.43 -11.18
C GLY A 772 -2.21 -34.52 -12.42
N THR A 773 -2.46 -33.76 -13.49
CA THR A 773 -1.59 -33.78 -14.68
C THR A 773 -0.54 -32.67 -14.70
N THR A 774 0.48 -32.85 -15.54
CA THR A 774 1.48 -31.82 -15.89
C THR A 774 1.29 -31.25 -17.29
N SER A 775 0.29 -31.72 -18.05
CA SER A 775 -0.01 -31.29 -19.42
C SER A 775 -0.62 -29.89 -19.50
N LEU A 776 -0.74 -29.37 -20.74
CA LEU A 776 -1.35 -28.09 -21.07
C LEU A 776 -2.80 -28.00 -20.56
N PHE A 777 -3.61 -29.02 -20.81
CA PHE A 777 -4.97 -29.16 -20.28
C PHE A 777 -5.04 -30.37 -19.36
N TRP A 778 -6.07 -30.42 -18.50
CA TRP A 778 -6.25 -31.57 -17.60
C TRP A 778 -6.51 -32.87 -18.38
N ILE A 779 -7.04 -32.76 -19.62
CA ILE A 779 -7.34 -33.88 -20.52
C ILE A 779 -6.15 -34.28 -21.45
N GLY A 780 -4.99 -33.62 -21.31
CA GLY A 780 -3.79 -33.87 -22.10
C GLY A 780 -3.29 -32.64 -22.86
N ASP A 781 -2.38 -32.83 -23.82
CA ASP A 781 -1.76 -31.77 -24.64
C ASP A 781 -2.40 -31.61 -26.04
N ASP A 782 -3.45 -32.38 -26.34
CA ASP A 782 -4.13 -32.36 -27.63
C ASP A 782 -5.30 -31.38 -27.62
N ASP A 783 -5.10 -30.20 -28.21
CA ASP A 783 -6.10 -29.12 -28.33
C ASP A 783 -7.43 -29.63 -28.95
N ASN A 784 -7.43 -30.67 -29.78
CA ASN A 784 -8.66 -31.21 -30.38
C ASN A 784 -9.59 -31.86 -29.35
N LYS A 785 -9.06 -32.31 -28.21
CA LYS A 785 -9.84 -32.91 -27.11
C LYS A 785 -10.40 -31.86 -26.16
N LEU A 786 -9.98 -30.60 -26.29
CA LEU A 786 -10.38 -29.53 -25.40
C LEU A 786 -11.90 -29.27 -25.44
N VAL A 787 -12.57 -29.57 -26.55
CA VAL A 787 -14.04 -29.50 -26.70
C VAL A 787 -14.80 -30.38 -25.71
N GLU A 788 -14.17 -31.40 -25.12
CA GLU A 788 -14.78 -32.26 -24.10
C GLU A 788 -14.79 -31.61 -22.70
N ALA A 789 -14.00 -30.54 -22.50
CA ALA A 789 -13.64 -30.02 -21.18
C ALA A 789 -13.65 -28.48 -21.05
N CYS A 790 -13.90 -27.75 -22.14
CA CYS A 790 -13.81 -26.30 -22.21
C CYS A 790 -14.84 -25.72 -23.18
N TRP A 791 -15.47 -24.61 -22.80
CA TRP A 791 -16.22 -23.74 -23.71
C TRP A 791 -15.30 -22.63 -24.21
N PHE A 792 -15.00 -22.63 -25.50
CA PHE A 792 -14.08 -21.70 -26.17
C PHE A 792 -14.53 -21.44 -27.62
N THR A 793 -13.76 -20.69 -28.40
CA THR A 793 -14.21 -20.16 -29.70
C THR A 793 -14.83 -21.20 -30.64
N ASP A 794 -14.35 -22.45 -30.61
CA ASP A 794 -14.75 -23.48 -31.57
C ASP A 794 -16.10 -24.15 -31.23
N ASN A 795 -16.54 -24.10 -29.96
CA ASN A 795 -17.77 -24.76 -29.50
C ASN A 795 -18.72 -23.85 -28.71
N SER A 796 -18.33 -22.61 -28.39
CA SER A 796 -19.13 -21.71 -27.54
C SER A 796 -20.23 -20.95 -28.26
N GLU A 797 -20.21 -20.91 -29.60
CA GLU A 797 -21.13 -20.08 -30.39
C GLU A 797 -21.09 -18.59 -30.01
N GLY A 798 -19.97 -18.12 -29.44
CA GLY A 798 -19.76 -16.71 -29.08
C GLY A 798 -20.47 -16.27 -27.79
N ARG A 799 -20.80 -17.19 -26.90
CA ARG A 799 -21.49 -16.92 -25.62
C ARG A 799 -21.07 -17.90 -24.52
N PRO A 800 -21.29 -17.59 -23.23
CA PRO A 800 -21.18 -18.56 -22.15
C PRO A 800 -22.30 -19.62 -22.26
N HIS A 801 -22.05 -20.78 -21.67
CA HIS A 801 -22.96 -21.92 -21.64
C HIS A 801 -23.27 -22.34 -20.21
N ARG A 802 -24.30 -23.19 -20.07
CA ARG A 802 -24.67 -23.79 -18.79
C ARG A 802 -23.45 -24.48 -18.15
N VAL A 803 -23.22 -24.20 -16.88
CA VAL A 803 -22.11 -24.81 -16.13
C VAL A 803 -22.34 -26.31 -15.92
N GLY A 804 -21.25 -27.06 -15.82
CA GLY A 804 -21.23 -28.48 -15.46
C GLY A 804 -21.70 -29.43 -16.56
N THR A 805 -21.82 -28.98 -17.82
CA THR A 805 -22.25 -29.83 -18.94
C THR A 805 -21.11 -30.59 -19.60
N LEU A 806 -19.88 -30.08 -19.49
CA LEU A 806 -18.68 -30.71 -20.01
C LEU A 806 -18.04 -31.63 -18.96
N ARG A 807 -17.09 -32.45 -19.41
CA ARG A 807 -16.46 -33.48 -18.58
C ARG A 807 -15.72 -32.82 -17.41
N ALA A 808 -15.91 -33.37 -16.21
CA ALA A 808 -15.19 -32.96 -15.03
C ALA A 808 -13.77 -33.55 -15.00
N ASN A 809 -12.83 -32.82 -14.38
CA ASN A 809 -11.46 -33.25 -14.17
C ASN A 809 -11.35 -34.33 -13.07
N PRO A 810 -10.16 -34.89 -12.79
CA PRO A 810 -9.98 -35.93 -11.77
C PRO A 810 -10.46 -35.59 -10.36
N PHE A 811 -10.50 -34.31 -9.97
CA PHE A 811 -11.08 -33.87 -8.69
C PHE A 811 -12.61 -33.73 -8.70
N GLY A 812 -13.24 -33.87 -9.87
CA GLY A 812 -14.67 -33.69 -10.06
C GLY A 812 -15.09 -32.23 -10.32
N LEU A 813 -14.16 -31.38 -10.77
CA LEU A 813 -14.44 -29.99 -11.11
C LEU A 813 -14.71 -29.83 -12.61
N SER A 814 -15.73 -29.06 -12.97
CA SER A 814 -16.10 -28.76 -14.36
C SER A 814 -15.65 -27.35 -14.76
N ASP A 815 -15.59 -27.14 -16.08
CA ASP A 815 -15.37 -25.85 -16.75
C ASP A 815 -14.07 -25.12 -16.39
N MET A 816 -13.09 -25.83 -15.83
CA MET A 816 -11.81 -25.25 -15.37
C MET A 816 -10.97 -24.56 -16.48
N HIS A 817 -11.22 -24.82 -17.76
CA HIS A 817 -10.41 -24.27 -18.86
C HIS A 817 -11.10 -23.15 -19.65
N GLY A 818 -12.39 -22.88 -19.41
CA GLY A 818 -13.18 -22.05 -20.32
C GLY A 818 -14.51 -21.60 -19.76
N ASN A 819 -15.44 -21.28 -20.65
CA ASN A 819 -16.72 -20.64 -20.38
C ASN A 819 -16.52 -19.15 -20.03
N VAL A 820 -16.01 -18.83 -18.85
CA VAL A 820 -15.63 -17.47 -18.46
C VAL A 820 -14.27 -17.47 -17.78
N TRP A 821 -13.56 -16.35 -17.91
CA TRP A 821 -12.41 -16.09 -17.05
C TRP A 821 -12.86 -16.05 -15.59
N GLU A 822 -12.01 -16.53 -14.68
CA GLU A 822 -12.37 -16.60 -13.27
C GLU A 822 -11.47 -15.75 -12.39
N TRP A 823 -12.08 -14.84 -11.63
CA TRP A 823 -11.37 -14.08 -10.62
C TRP A 823 -10.72 -14.99 -9.56
N VAL A 824 -9.44 -14.74 -9.28
CA VAL A 824 -8.71 -15.31 -8.12
C VAL A 824 -8.37 -14.20 -7.12
N GLN A 825 -7.90 -14.56 -5.93
CA GLN A 825 -7.55 -13.61 -4.87
C GLN A 825 -6.33 -12.74 -5.24
N ASP A 826 -5.44 -13.30 -6.04
CA ASP A 826 -4.08 -12.82 -6.28
C ASP A 826 -4.03 -11.53 -7.09
N THR A 827 -3.02 -10.74 -6.78
CA THR A 827 -2.72 -9.51 -7.51
C THR A 827 -1.83 -9.80 -8.71
N TRP A 828 -2.04 -9.07 -9.80
CA TRP A 828 -1.21 -9.20 -10.98
C TRP A 828 0.20 -8.64 -10.75
N ASP A 829 1.18 -9.54 -10.83
CA ASP A 829 2.59 -9.21 -11.00
C ASP A 829 3.16 -10.15 -12.09
N PRO A 830 3.62 -9.62 -13.23
CA PRO A 830 4.13 -10.43 -14.34
C PRO A 830 5.52 -11.05 -14.05
N GLU A 831 6.24 -10.56 -13.04
CA GLU A 831 7.58 -11.02 -12.68
C GLU A 831 7.57 -11.90 -11.43
N TYR A 832 6.44 -12.02 -10.74
CA TYR A 832 6.33 -12.73 -9.46
C TYR A 832 6.97 -14.13 -9.49
N TYR A 833 6.66 -14.94 -10.51
CA TYR A 833 7.19 -16.29 -10.61
C TYR A 833 8.67 -16.36 -10.97
N SER A 834 9.23 -15.31 -11.58
CA SER A 834 10.65 -15.26 -11.90
C SER A 834 11.55 -15.33 -10.66
N THR A 835 10.98 -15.05 -9.48
CA THR A 835 11.65 -15.14 -8.17
C THR A 835 11.82 -16.58 -7.65
N PHE A 836 11.04 -17.55 -8.13
CA PHE A 836 11.05 -18.94 -7.68
C PHE A 836 11.94 -19.82 -8.57
N GLN A 837 13.26 -19.70 -8.44
CA GLN A 837 14.21 -20.48 -9.27
C GLN A 837 14.86 -21.66 -8.53
N ILE A 838 14.72 -21.77 -7.20
CA ILE A 838 15.47 -22.76 -6.40
C ILE A 838 14.60 -23.46 -5.34
N ASP A 839 13.73 -22.72 -4.64
CA ASP A 839 12.94 -23.27 -3.51
C ASP A 839 11.46 -23.53 -3.85
N THR A 840 10.85 -24.48 -3.13
CA THR A 840 9.40 -24.75 -3.21
C THR A 840 8.62 -23.57 -2.64
N ALA A 841 7.72 -22.98 -3.43
CA ALA A 841 6.79 -21.96 -2.93
C ALA A 841 5.71 -22.65 -2.08
N ILE A 842 5.55 -22.21 -0.83
CA ILE A 842 4.58 -22.77 0.12
C ILE A 842 3.41 -21.80 0.25
N ASP A 843 2.20 -22.24 -0.09
CA ASP A 843 0.96 -21.44 -0.11
C ASP A 843 1.17 -20.03 -0.70
N PRO A 844 1.72 -19.91 -1.93
CA PRO A 844 2.02 -18.60 -2.50
C PRO A 844 0.73 -17.81 -2.71
N ASN A 845 0.74 -16.59 -2.20
CA ASN A 845 -0.35 -15.63 -2.33
C ASN A 845 0.28 -14.22 -2.38
N PRO A 846 0.69 -13.74 -3.57
CA PRO A 846 1.18 -12.38 -3.74
C PRO A 846 0.10 -11.40 -3.32
N LYS A 847 0.30 -10.78 -2.15
CA LYS A 847 -0.52 -9.66 -1.69
C LYS A 847 0.21 -8.36 -2.03
N SER A 848 -0.17 -7.77 -3.16
CA SER A 848 0.07 -6.35 -3.43
C SER A 848 -1.20 -5.53 -3.21
N ASP A 849 -1.12 -4.23 -3.46
CA ASP A 849 -2.09 -3.25 -3.02
C ASP A 849 -3.51 -3.48 -3.54
N ALA A 850 -4.48 -2.89 -2.84
CA ALA A 850 -5.90 -3.05 -3.11
C ALA A 850 -6.29 -2.69 -4.56
N ASP A 851 -5.58 -1.75 -5.20
CA ASP A 851 -5.87 -1.22 -6.55
C ASP A 851 -5.06 -1.86 -7.69
N SER A 852 -4.21 -2.86 -7.42
CA SER A 852 -3.54 -3.61 -8.48
C SER A 852 -4.54 -4.38 -9.34
N SER A 853 -4.26 -4.55 -10.64
CA SER A 853 -5.04 -5.47 -11.49
C SER A 853 -5.10 -6.83 -10.81
N ARG A 854 -6.26 -7.48 -10.87
CA ARG A 854 -6.45 -8.81 -10.31
C ARG A 854 -6.27 -9.86 -11.40
N ILE A 855 -5.85 -11.03 -10.97
CA ILE A 855 -5.62 -12.14 -11.87
C ILE A 855 -6.97 -12.79 -12.19
N CYS A 856 -7.15 -13.11 -13.46
CA CYS A 856 -8.12 -14.11 -13.89
C CYS A 856 -7.41 -15.35 -14.39
N ARG A 857 -8.01 -16.52 -14.15
CA ARG A 857 -7.47 -17.83 -14.55
C ARG A 857 -8.45 -18.59 -15.45
N GLY A 858 -7.89 -19.52 -16.23
CA GLY A 858 -8.62 -20.33 -17.19
C GLY A 858 -8.64 -19.73 -18.59
N GLY A 859 -9.84 -19.61 -19.16
CA GLY A 859 -10.09 -19.02 -20.45
C GLY A 859 -11.56 -18.63 -20.56
N ARG A 860 -11.93 -17.91 -21.62
CA ARG A 860 -13.34 -17.55 -21.90
C ARG A 860 -13.86 -18.20 -23.17
N TRP A 861 -15.17 -18.17 -23.34
CA TRP A 861 -15.89 -18.60 -24.53
C TRP A 861 -15.33 -18.06 -25.86
N ALA A 862 -14.62 -16.92 -25.86
CA ALA A 862 -14.01 -16.31 -27.06
C ALA A 862 -12.49 -16.54 -27.20
N ASN A 863 -11.89 -17.39 -26.37
CA ASN A 863 -10.47 -17.73 -26.46
C ASN A 863 -10.20 -18.86 -27.45
N ARG A 864 -8.99 -18.87 -28.00
CA ARG A 864 -8.46 -20.02 -28.76
C ARG A 864 -7.90 -21.06 -27.78
N PRO A 865 -7.76 -22.34 -28.19
CA PRO A 865 -7.19 -23.38 -27.34
C PRO A 865 -5.88 -23.00 -26.62
N THR A 866 -4.98 -22.30 -27.31
CA THR A 866 -3.69 -21.87 -26.75
C THR A 866 -3.78 -20.85 -25.61
N GLN A 867 -4.96 -20.26 -25.40
CA GLN A 867 -5.26 -19.31 -24.32
C GLN A 867 -6.11 -19.92 -23.21
N CYS A 868 -6.44 -21.21 -23.32
CA CYS A 868 -7.24 -21.96 -22.35
C CYS A 868 -6.38 -23.00 -21.60
N ARG A 869 -5.08 -22.74 -21.42
CA ARG A 869 -4.16 -23.69 -20.78
C ARG A 869 -4.31 -23.61 -19.27
N SER A 870 -3.91 -24.67 -18.57
CA SER A 870 -3.92 -24.71 -17.10
C SER A 870 -3.14 -23.54 -16.48
N SER A 871 -2.08 -23.07 -17.15
CA SER A 871 -1.23 -21.96 -16.73
C SER A 871 -1.71 -20.57 -17.18
N SER A 872 -2.77 -20.48 -18.00
CA SER A 872 -3.22 -19.22 -18.58
C SER A 872 -3.72 -18.25 -17.50
N ARG A 873 -3.21 -17.02 -17.58
CA ARG A 873 -3.48 -15.92 -16.65
C ARG A 873 -3.66 -14.60 -17.39
N ASP A 874 -4.62 -13.80 -16.96
CA ASP A 874 -4.83 -12.43 -17.43
C ASP A 874 -4.85 -11.44 -16.28
N ALA A 875 -4.70 -10.16 -16.57
CA ALA A 875 -4.80 -9.06 -15.62
C ALA A 875 -5.93 -8.12 -16.02
N ILE A 876 -6.89 -7.96 -15.13
CA ILE A 876 -8.06 -7.12 -15.35
C ILE A 876 -8.19 -6.13 -14.19
N ASP A 877 -8.66 -4.92 -14.48
CA ASP A 877 -8.97 -3.91 -13.45
C ASP A 877 -10.06 -4.46 -12.51
N PRO A 878 -9.80 -4.58 -11.20
CA PRO A 878 -10.74 -5.21 -10.25
C PRO A 878 -12.05 -4.45 -10.08
N ARG A 879 -12.17 -3.22 -10.61
CA ARG A 879 -13.38 -2.38 -10.53
C ARG A 879 -14.31 -2.57 -11.72
N ARG A 880 -13.86 -3.27 -12.78
CA ARG A 880 -14.64 -3.44 -14.01
C ARG A 880 -15.18 -4.85 -14.11
N GLY A 881 -16.49 -4.97 -14.25
CA GLY A 881 -17.12 -6.18 -14.77
C GLY A 881 -16.88 -6.30 -16.28
N SER A 882 -16.80 -7.53 -16.78
CA SER A 882 -16.72 -7.84 -18.21
C SER A 882 -17.61 -9.03 -18.54
N ALA A 883 -18.23 -9.02 -19.73
CA ALA A 883 -19.17 -10.05 -20.20
C ALA A 883 -18.56 -11.46 -20.36
N ASP A 884 -17.26 -11.59 -20.14
CA ASP A 884 -16.48 -12.82 -20.25
C ASP A 884 -15.71 -13.15 -18.97
N VAL A 885 -16.00 -12.46 -17.85
CA VAL A 885 -15.38 -12.70 -16.55
C VAL A 885 -16.46 -13.00 -15.51
N GLY A 886 -16.30 -14.14 -14.85
CA GLY A 886 -17.05 -14.59 -13.69
C GLY A 886 -16.09 -15.00 -12.57
N PHE A 887 -16.54 -15.93 -11.73
CA PHE A 887 -15.72 -16.45 -10.63
C PHE A 887 -16.28 -17.76 -10.08
N ARG A 888 -15.43 -18.46 -9.33
CA ARG A 888 -15.80 -19.57 -8.46
C ARG A 888 -15.31 -19.33 -7.04
N VAL A 889 -15.80 -20.13 -6.11
CA VAL A 889 -15.64 -19.89 -4.68
C VAL A 889 -14.94 -21.06 -4.01
N VAL A 890 -14.10 -20.75 -3.01
CA VAL A 890 -13.52 -21.72 -2.08
C VAL A 890 -14.06 -21.52 -0.67
N LEU A 891 -14.04 -22.58 0.13
CA LEU A 891 -14.34 -22.59 1.55
C LEU A 891 -13.19 -23.27 2.30
N LEU A 892 -12.59 -22.57 3.27
CA LEU A 892 -11.53 -23.13 4.11
C LEU A 892 -12.09 -24.22 5.03
N VAL A 893 -11.40 -25.37 5.09
CA VAL A 893 -11.73 -26.47 6.01
C VAL A 893 -11.01 -26.24 7.33
N GLU A 894 -11.72 -26.39 8.46
CA GLU A 894 -11.10 -26.28 9.79
C GLU A 894 -10.02 -27.36 9.98
N TRP A 895 -8.81 -26.93 10.30
CA TRP A 895 -7.69 -27.79 10.62
C TRP A 895 -7.58 -27.96 12.14
N PRO A 896 -7.45 -29.18 12.70
CA PRO A 896 -7.21 -29.35 14.12
C PRO A 896 -5.88 -28.68 14.50
N GLN A 897 -5.92 -27.57 15.23
CA GLN A 897 -4.70 -26.95 15.76
C GLN A 897 -3.93 -27.96 16.61
N LEU A 898 -2.61 -28.05 16.38
CA LEU A 898 -1.66 -28.69 17.28
C LEU A 898 -1.66 -27.92 18.61
N GLY A 899 -2.56 -28.27 19.53
CA GLY A 899 -2.54 -27.78 20.90
C GLY A 899 -3.86 -27.25 21.46
N ASN A 900 -4.93 -28.05 21.46
CA ASN A 900 -5.94 -28.03 22.53
C ASN A 900 -6.92 -29.20 22.37
N ARG A 901 -6.45 -30.44 22.57
CA ARG A 901 -7.34 -31.45 23.17
C ARG A 901 -7.46 -31.11 24.65
N ARG A 902 -8.28 -30.11 24.97
CA ARG A 902 -8.86 -30.02 26.31
C ARG A 902 -9.73 -31.26 26.46
N SER A 903 -9.32 -32.11 27.39
CA SER A 903 -10.12 -33.17 27.94
C SER A 903 -11.40 -32.57 28.51
N ASP A 904 -12.52 -32.75 27.82
CA ASP A 904 -13.84 -32.65 28.43
C ASP A 904 -14.64 -33.89 28.02
N LYS A 905 -14.63 -34.83 28.97
CA LYS A 905 -15.50 -36.00 29.22
C LYS A 905 -16.04 -36.85 28.07
#